data_AF-A0A7C5B9J2-F1
#
_entry.id   AF-A0A7C5B9J2-F1
#
_cell.length_a   1.000
_cell.length_b   1.000
_cell.length_c   1.000
_cell.angle_alpha   90.00
_cell.angle_beta   90.00
_cell.angle_gamma   90.00
#
_symmetry.space_group_name_H-M   'P 1'
#
loop_
_entity.id
_entity.type
_entity.pdbx_description
1 polymer ?
#
loop_
_entity_poly.entity_id
_entity_poly.type
_entity_poly.pdbx_seq_one_letter_code
_entity_poly.pdbx_strand_id
1 'polypeptide(L)'
;MHSKRVVFLVCVLMIAVNFAVVQMEKQETIENAVIYREKVSKSSRDYPSREPIRIDNDAGFIYENGVSGGSGTSDDPYIIENYSIDGKDYGCCIYIGNTTRYFVIRNCTLYNASGNSEPYFLNSGILLYNVTNGRVENVNFTGCGTGFSIYVSSYIEIVNCNSSVNGLAASIYQSNNCTLADISAYYNFLGIWVYQSQRIEGINLTLEENSDGSNPGLEIRESSNVTIANSTIRKNVGGITMDTSEFIEIIGCNISENSDPGIYIKDSKEIDIALCQIIENENYGIYIYNLDSTALRNIYISNNNLYNNTSANIFIQSSSGISIDRNIIEKSKFGIYLSKFSGGRLSNNTVKNSRSDNIYLTNSCNFNLIYGNEITGSNTGINITSNCLNNFLIKNKIQYCEDAGIDLLSSQYTNISENIVQKCSLGISILSSSYSTISNNTIISNANFGMLFGDSDYNTISYNAIVSNRGTVGSYGIYLTSTSKGNVFYGNAFIRNTRAVYDTQTANNLWYSTVTNRGNYWDNWTMPDADNNGIVDIPYPINPGVNDTYPLTQIPRAPIRINNDDEFTPANGVYQGLGTPEEPYVLENFNIDGTNFGYCIYIGNTTKYFTIRNCTLHNASNPMGNVDEYYMDAGVNIYNATNGKLFNCSMKSCVFGAYIQHSEKIDISNCSAFDNTNNIQILNSKSISVTNCKLTSALNSGLVVQESAYYSIENNSISNCFYGINAKNTYYGNISMNLISKHSYAIQFINSSLCNIKNNNITNAIIGLELNASSNNNTVFQNKINNTQQKGIYIYDASNDNFIAENNVSENSRAGLYLERSENNTIFNNTILGNGGNGIFVSLSSKNNITSNIIKSNSKNGIHFENSESNNVEWNDIEYNDNLANGGGVYGLNLNQSLIHNNSIISNGKGIYLASSYNNSIQFNQVARNGNGGIYLSYSQENKIISNDITNNMGFNMIVETSQNTSIFDNTITASSIQSGIKVYASESCKLVNNTVISSNNYDYAIEVTENSNFTEVILNNIIEYNTGIYIQNAHHLIIASNNISRCMYGIYSNSSKNDTIYANTMHSNDYGIKVYNNLNLKIHNNEIYQSNGGIEISSSEQCIIQSNYIHDCIYSISFWMSKNNIIVNNDIYNSTNGIHLEDSDNNSILYNYLVNITDKSNNSIFLEGTSNHTYVAFNYIQNFTLALYILSSNNTICNNILVSNNYGLYLKNSDDNIISFNRIESNSYYGLYLTTSSGNIIHHNS
;
A
#
# COMPACT_ATOMS: atom_id res chain seq x y z
N MET A 1 -17.33 26.45 5.02
CA MET A 1 -16.73 26.83 3.70
C MET A 1 -17.75 27.34 2.66
N HIS A 2 -19.06 27.18 2.83
CA HIS A 2 -20.04 27.64 1.82
C HIS A 2 -20.58 29.09 1.96
N SER A 3 -20.46 29.77 3.12
CA SER A 3 -20.95 31.16 3.27
C SER A 3 -19.95 32.25 2.86
N LYS A 4 -18.63 31.98 2.87
CA LYS A 4 -17.59 32.95 2.49
C LYS A 4 -17.45 33.15 0.96
N ARG A 5 -17.97 32.23 0.14
CA ARG A 5 -17.93 32.34 -1.34
C ARG A 5 -19.00 33.26 -1.93
N VAL A 6 -20.09 33.51 -1.21
CA VAL A 6 -21.18 34.37 -1.70
C VAL A 6 -20.87 35.86 -1.49
N VAL A 7 -20.16 36.20 -0.40
CA VAL A 7 -19.70 37.59 -0.13
C VAL A 7 -18.58 38.00 -1.10
N PHE A 8 -17.64 37.10 -1.41
CA PHE A 8 -16.56 37.38 -2.37
C PHE A 8 -17.09 37.65 -3.79
N LEU A 9 -18.16 36.96 -4.23
CA LEU A 9 -18.73 37.17 -5.56
C LEU A 9 -19.46 38.53 -5.69
N VAL A 10 -20.08 39.00 -4.60
CA VAL A 10 -20.75 40.32 -4.56
C VAL A 10 -19.73 41.46 -4.46
N CYS A 11 -18.62 41.28 -3.72
CA CYS A 11 -17.54 42.26 -3.63
C CYS A 11 -16.77 42.43 -4.96
N VAL A 12 -16.55 41.36 -5.72
CA VAL A 12 -15.88 41.44 -7.04
C VAL A 12 -16.75 42.17 -8.08
N LEU A 13 -18.08 42.04 -8.01
CA LEU A 13 -19.02 42.78 -8.85
C LEU A 13 -19.04 44.28 -8.52
N MET A 14 -18.79 44.69 -7.27
CA MET A 14 -18.65 46.12 -6.91
C MET A 14 -17.27 46.70 -7.25
N ILE A 15 -16.20 45.90 -7.23
CA ILE A 15 -14.84 46.31 -7.64
C ILE A 15 -14.79 46.65 -9.13
N ALA A 16 -15.49 45.90 -9.99
CA ALA A 16 -15.57 46.19 -11.42
C ALA A 16 -16.28 47.52 -11.74
N VAL A 17 -17.23 47.94 -10.88
CA VAL A 17 -17.93 49.22 -11.01
C VAL A 17 -17.06 50.37 -10.49
N ASN A 18 -16.35 50.19 -9.38
CA ASN A 18 -15.47 51.24 -8.82
C ASN A 18 -14.19 51.49 -9.65
N PHE A 19 -13.60 50.47 -10.29
CA PHE A 19 -12.45 50.67 -11.19
C PHE A 19 -12.81 51.43 -12.47
N ALA A 20 -14.07 51.32 -12.93
CA ALA A 20 -14.58 52.08 -14.06
C ALA A 20 -14.85 53.56 -13.71
N VAL A 21 -15.21 53.85 -12.45
CA VAL A 21 -15.46 55.23 -11.97
C VAL A 21 -14.15 55.98 -11.69
N VAL A 22 -13.12 55.32 -11.14
CA VAL A 22 -11.83 55.96 -10.82
C VAL A 22 -11.00 56.34 -12.06
N GLN A 23 -11.22 55.72 -13.22
CA GLN A 23 -10.61 56.19 -14.48
C GLN A 23 -11.38 57.34 -15.15
N MET A 24 -12.63 57.63 -14.77
CA MET A 24 -13.38 58.78 -15.29
C MET A 24 -13.16 60.07 -14.48
N GLU A 25 -12.73 59.99 -13.22
CA GLU A 25 -12.59 61.17 -12.34
C GLU A 25 -11.33 62.03 -12.57
N LYS A 26 -10.40 61.63 -13.44
CA LYS A 26 -9.22 62.46 -13.76
C LYS A 26 -9.50 63.61 -14.75
N GLN A 27 -10.75 63.83 -15.15
CA GLN A 27 -11.12 64.89 -16.09
C GLN A 27 -12.25 65.83 -15.66
N GLU A 28 -12.75 65.73 -14.42
CA GLU A 28 -13.80 66.64 -13.88
C GLU A 28 -13.41 67.20 -12.50
N THR A 29 -12.42 68.10 -12.44
CA THR A 29 -12.05 68.78 -11.18
C THR A 29 -12.31 70.29 -11.18
N ILE A 30 -13.16 70.82 -12.08
CA ILE A 30 -13.46 72.27 -12.10
C ILE A 30 -14.97 72.62 -12.06
N GLU A 31 -15.92 71.71 -12.31
CA GLU A 31 -17.35 72.07 -12.32
C GLU A 31 -18.18 71.67 -11.08
N ASN A 32 -17.72 70.73 -10.23
CA ASN A 32 -18.52 70.29 -9.07
C ASN A 32 -18.31 71.10 -7.78
N ALA A 33 -17.42 72.10 -7.77
CA ALA A 33 -17.19 72.97 -6.61
C ALA A 33 -18.31 74.01 -6.40
N VAL A 34 -19.31 74.09 -7.30
CA VAL A 34 -20.39 75.10 -7.24
C VAL A 34 -21.73 74.54 -6.78
N ILE A 35 -21.92 73.21 -6.67
CA ILE A 35 -23.26 72.62 -6.43
C ILE A 35 -23.50 72.16 -4.97
N TYR A 36 -22.47 72.02 -4.13
CA TYR A 36 -22.65 71.56 -2.74
C TYR A 36 -23.00 72.64 -1.71
N ARG A 37 -23.26 73.89 -2.12
CA ARG A 37 -23.81 74.92 -1.22
C ARG A 37 -25.34 74.91 -1.11
N GLU A 38 -26.05 74.02 -1.81
CA GLU A 38 -27.52 73.94 -1.78
C GLU A 38 -28.06 72.58 -1.31
N LYS A 39 -27.69 72.14 -0.11
CA LYS A 39 -28.52 71.22 0.68
C LYS A 39 -28.59 71.69 2.14
N VAL A 40 -29.07 72.92 2.30
CA VAL A 40 -29.56 73.40 3.60
C VAL A 40 -30.96 72.81 3.80
N SER A 41 -31.07 71.93 4.80
CA SER A 41 -32.33 71.53 5.41
C SER A 41 -33.21 72.74 5.70
N LYS A 42 -34.53 72.62 5.52
CA LYS A 42 -35.49 73.61 6.05
C LYS A 42 -35.07 74.07 7.45
N SER A 43 -34.97 75.38 7.65
CA SER A 43 -34.56 75.98 8.92
C SER A 43 -35.54 75.64 10.04
N SER A 44 -35.11 75.75 11.30
CA SER A 44 -35.90 75.49 12.53
C SER A 44 -37.25 76.25 12.66
N ARG A 45 -37.63 77.07 11.68
CA ARG A 45 -38.87 77.88 11.65
C ARG A 45 -40.02 77.30 10.81
N ASP A 46 -39.82 76.19 10.12
CA ASP A 46 -40.85 75.63 9.20
C ASP A 46 -41.76 74.56 9.84
N TYR A 47 -41.39 74.00 10.99
CA TYR A 47 -42.22 73.04 11.73
C TYR A 47 -42.95 73.71 12.90
N PRO A 48 -44.21 73.33 13.19
CA PRO A 48 -44.92 73.81 14.37
C PRO A 48 -44.15 73.49 15.66
N SER A 49 -44.00 74.51 16.51
CA SER A 49 -43.39 74.39 17.84
C SER A 49 -44.32 73.64 18.80
N ARG A 50 -43.75 72.79 19.66
CA ARG A 50 -44.48 71.99 20.66
C ARG A 50 -43.64 71.76 21.93
N GLU A 51 -44.33 71.61 23.07
CA GLU A 51 -43.75 71.08 24.31
C GLU A 51 -43.16 69.66 24.13
N PRO A 52 -42.19 69.25 24.97
CA PRO A 52 -41.59 67.91 24.93
C PRO A 52 -42.58 66.75 24.94
N ILE A 53 -42.21 65.67 24.26
CA ILE A 53 -43.01 64.44 24.15
C ILE A 53 -42.49 63.40 25.15
N ARG A 54 -43.41 62.81 25.92
CA ARG A 54 -43.11 61.73 26.85
C ARG A 54 -44.10 60.57 26.67
N ILE A 55 -43.56 59.41 26.32
CA ILE A 55 -44.31 58.15 26.16
C ILE A 55 -43.65 57.10 27.08
N ASP A 56 -44.27 56.82 28.22
CA ASP A 56 -43.67 55.92 29.23
C ASP A 56 -43.95 54.42 28.99
N ASN A 57 -44.95 54.09 28.15
CA ASN A 57 -45.35 52.73 27.75
C ASN A 57 -46.32 52.76 26.55
N ASP A 58 -46.78 51.59 26.08
CA ASP A 58 -47.73 51.41 24.97
C ASP A 58 -48.97 52.31 25.03
N ALA A 59 -49.54 52.59 26.21
CA ALA A 59 -50.74 53.42 26.35
C ALA A 59 -50.46 54.91 26.12
N GLY A 60 -49.19 55.32 26.13
CA GLY A 60 -48.76 56.71 25.91
C GLY A 60 -48.74 57.12 24.44
N PHE A 61 -48.95 56.20 23.49
CA PHE A 61 -49.02 56.52 22.05
C PHE A 61 -50.39 57.10 21.65
N ILE A 62 -50.68 58.31 22.15
CA ILE A 62 -51.92 59.04 21.89
C ILE A 62 -51.63 60.38 21.21
N TYR A 63 -52.66 60.97 20.61
CA TYR A 63 -52.57 62.25 19.91
C TYR A 63 -52.08 63.39 20.82
N GLU A 64 -52.53 63.41 22.07
CA GLU A 64 -52.12 64.37 23.09
C GLU A 64 -50.63 64.29 23.41
N ASN A 65 -49.97 63.16 23.13
CA ASN A 65 -48.53 62.96 23.31
C ASN A 65 -47.74 63.10 21.98
N GLY A 66 -48.36 63.69 20.95
CA GLY A 66 -47.67 64.05 19.71
C GLY A 66 -47.70 62.98 18.61
N VAL A 67 -48.42 61.87 18.80
CA VAL A 67 -48.61 60.84 17.78
C VAL A 67 -49.60 61.33 16.72
N SER A 68 -49.20 61.34 15.44
CA SER A 68 -50.02 61.82 14.31
C SER A 68 -50.76 60.71 13.56
N GLY A 69 -50.41 59.43 13.77
CA GLY A 69 -51.07 58.29 13.14
C GLY A 69 -50.42 56.94 13.48
N GLY A 70 -51.01 55.85 12.96
CA GLY A 70 -50.52 54.49 13.09
C GLY A 70 -51.11 53.68 14.25
N SER A 71 -50.95 52.35 14.20
CA SER A 71 -51.47 51.40 15.20
C SER A 71 -50.38 50.70 16.02
N GLY A 72 -49.11 50.99 15.78
CA GLY A 72 -47.96 50.40 16.46
C GLY A 72 -47.60 48.98 16.00
N THR A 73 -48.00 48.58 14.78
CA THR A 73 -47.61 47.31 14.14
C THR A 73 -46.49 47.54 13.11
N SER A 74 -45.80 46.49 12.65
CA SER A 74 -44.74 46.63 11.65
C SER A 74 -45.20 47.28 10.35
N ASP A 75 -46.43 46.98 9.93
CA ASP A 75 -47.01 47.48 8.68
C ASP A 75 -47.67 48.87 8.86
N ASP A 76 -47.96 49.25 10.11
CA ASP A 76 -48.59 50.52 10.48
C ASP A 76 -48.02 51.05 11.83
N PRO A 77 -46.77 51.57 11.83
CA PRO A 77 -46.09 52.02 13.04
C PRO A 77 -46.67 53.33 13.57
N TYR A 78 -46.56 53.59 14.87
CA TYR A 78 -46.92 54.89 15.43
C TYR A 78 -46.01 56.00 14.88
N ILE A 79 -46.60 57.10 14.41
CA ILE A 79 -45.86 58.19 13.75
C ILE A 79 -45.78 59.42 14.66
N ILE A 80 -44.57 59.93 14.85
CA ILE A 80 -44.28 61.25 15.44
C ILE A 80 -43.50 62.04 14.39
N GLU A 81 -44.08 63.10 13.83
CA GLU A 81 -43.45 63.79 12.71
C GLU A 81 -43.68 65.29 12.65
N ASN A 82 -42.77 66.00 11.96
CA ASN A 82 -42.89 67.42 11.60
C ASN A 82 -42.97 68.37 12.81
N TYR A 83 -42.19 68.11 13.87
CA TYR A 83 -42.16 68.98 15.07
C TYR A 83 -40.84 69.74 15.23
N SER A 84 -40.95 70.92 15.83
CA SER A 84 -39.83 71.66 16.43
C SER A 84 -40.00 71.64 17.96
N ILE A 85 -39.06 71.05 18.71
CA ILE A 85 -39.19 70.85 20.17
C ILE A 85 -37.97 71.44 20.89
N ASP A 86 -38.25 72.35 21.83
CA ASP A 86 -37.28 72.89 22.78
C ASP A 86 -37.32 72.04 24.07
N GLY A 87 -36.25 71.31 24.36
CA GLY A 87 -36.14 70.45 25.54
C GLY A 87 -35.55 71.14 26.77
N LYS A 88 -35.44 72.47 26.77
CA LYS A 88 -34.80 73.23 27.85
C LYS A 88 -35.53 73.05 29.18
N ASP A 89 -34.76 72.77 30.23
CA ASP A 89 -35.20 72.48 31.60
C ASP A 89 -36.02 71.17 31.79
N TYR A 90 -36.31 70.41 30.72
CA TYR A 90 -37.10 69.17 30.76
C TYR A 90 -36.27 67.87 30.71
N GLY A 91 -34.99 67.95 30.36
CA GLY A 91 -34.06 66.82 30.28
C GLY A 91 -34.16 65.98 29.00
N CYS A 92 -35.26 66.02 28.24
CA CYS A 92 -35.33 65.45 26.90
C CYS A 92 -36.35 66.17 26.00
N CYS A 93 -36.17 66.11 24.68
CA CYS A 93 -37.21 66.60 23.74
C CYS A 93 -38.26 65.52 23.46
N ILE A 94 -37.81 64.28 23.24
CA ILE A 94 -38.68 63.11 23.06
C ILE A 94 -38.15 61.97 23.92
N TYR A 95 -38.99 61.45 24.81
CA TYR A 95 -38.75 60.21 25.55
C TYR A 95 -39.76 59.14 25.11
N ILE A 96 -39.25 57.96 24.77
CA ILE A 96 -40.06 56.75 24.58
C ILE A 96 -39.45 55.62 25.42
N GLY A 97 -40.27 55.06 26.30
CA GLY A 97 -39.87 54.04 27.25
C GLY A 97 -40.78 52.81 27.22
N ASN A 98 -40.22 51.65 27.58
CA ASN A 98 -40.93 50.42 27.93
C ASN A 98 -42.01 49.99 26.92
N THR A 99 -41.64 49.92 25.65
CA THR A 99 -42.56 49.51 24.58
C THR A 99 -41.89 48.57 23.59
N THR A 100 -42.69 47.68 23.02
CA THR A 100 -42.29 46.81 21.91
C THR A 100 -43.01 47.17 20.61
N ARG A 101 -43.84 48.21 20.65
CA ARG A 101 -44.62 48.69 19.50
C ARG A 101 -43.70 49.34 18.49
N TYR A 102 -44.04 49.16 17.22
CA TYR A 102 -43.31 49.80 16.14
C TYR A 102 -43.63 51.30 16.11
N PHE A 103 -42.61 52.15 16.02
CA PHE A 103 -42.80 53.60 15.92
C PHE A 103 -41.75 54.23 15.00
N VAL A 104 -42.12 55.36 14.39
CA VAL A 104 -41.27 56.19 13.53
C VAL A 104 -41.29 57.63 14.05
N ILE A 105 -40.11 58.16 14.37
CA ILE A 105 -39.90 59.60 14.62
C ILE A 105 -39.27 60.19 13.37
N ARG A 106 -39.91 61.19 12.72
CA ARG A 106 -39.33 61.76 11.50
C ARG A 106 -39.52 63.24 11.26
N ASN A 107 -38.60 63.84 10.51
CA ASN A 107 -38.68 65.24 10.08
C ASN A 107 -38.82 66.22 11.26
N CYS A 108 -38.05 66.02 12.33
CA CYS A 108 -38.11 66.84 13.54
C CYS A 108 -36.84 67.67 13.73
N THR A 109 -36.96 68.79 14.46
CA THR A 109 -35.82 69.59 14.94
C THR A 109 -35.90 69.70 16.46
N LEU A 110 -34.91 69.14 17.14
CA LEU A 110 -34.89 68.95 18.60
C LEU A 110 -33.69 69.70 19.17
N TYR A 111 -33.92 70.61 20.12
CA TYR A 111 -32.85 71.49 20.57
C TYR A 111 -32.93 71.85 22.06
N ASN A 112 -31.78 72.29 22.60
CA ASN A 112 -31.61 72.74 23.98
C ASN A 112 -32.01 71.72 25.07
N ALA A 113 -32.01 70.41 24.79
CA ALA A 113 -32.35 69.39 25.79
C ALA A 113 -31.40 69.48 27.01
N SER A 114 -31.94 69.99 28.11
CA SER A 114 -31.21 70.31 29.35
C SER A 114 -32.18 70.23 30.53
N GLY A 115 -31.67 69.98 31.74
CA GLY A 115 -32.48 69.95 32.96
C GLY A 115 -32.69 68.54 33.54
N ASN A 116 -32.71 68.44 34.87
CA ASN A 116 -32.99 67.20 35.60
C ASN A 116 -34.46 67.18 36.01
N SER A 117 -35.35 66.53 35.24
CA SER A 117 -36.57 65.97 35.83
C SER A 117 -36.28 64.52 36.30
N GLU A 118 -37.18 63.78 36.97
CA GLU A 118 -37.00 62.37 37.46
C GLU A 118 -38.08 61.47 36.76
N PRO A 119 -37.89 60.17 36.37
CA PRO A 119 -36.88 59.14 36.75
C PRO A 119 -35.91 58.53 35.67
N TYR A 120 -35.93 58.92 34.38
CA TYR A 120 -34.96 58.48 33.35
C TYR A 120 -34.42 59.68 32.53
N PHE A 121 -33.23 60.21 32.85
CA PHE A 121 -32.68 61.41 32.18
C PHE A 121 -31.22 61.23 31.80
N LEU A 122 -31.02 61.27 30.49
CA LEU A 122 -29.83 61.79 29.86
C LEU A 122 -30.32 63.01 29.10
N ASN A 123 -29.66 64.16 29.22
CA ASN A 123 -29.98 65.43 28.55
C ASN A 123 -30.08 65.27 27.01
N SER A 124 -31.10 64.59 26.49
CA SER A 124 -31.09 63.97 25.17
C SER A 124 -32.13 64.60 24.26
N GLY A 125 -31.81 64.82 22.98
CA GLY A 125 -32.82 65.14 21.99
C GLY A 125 -33.88 64.04 21.92
N ILE A 126 -33.44 62.80 21.70
CA ILE A 126 -34.28 61.60 21.81
C ILE A 126 -33.67 60.63 22.85
N LEU A 127 -34.48 60.14 23.78
CA LEU A 127 -34.12 59.06 24.69
C LEU A 127 -35.06 57.86 24.48
N LEU A 128 -34.47 56.74 24.05
CA LEU A 128 -35.11 55.45 23.88
C LEU A 128 -34.65 54.52 25.00
N TYR A 129 -35.55 54.14 25.90
CA TYR A 129 -35.22 53.34 27.07
C TYR A 129 -36.05 52.05 27.15
N ASN A 130 -35.40 50.89 27.14
CA ASN A 130 -36.09 49.60 27.17
C ASN A 130 -37.17 49.48 26.08
N VAL A 131 -36.80 49.85 24.85
CA VAL A 131 -37.70 49.82 23.69
C VAL A 131 -37.25 48.83 22.63
N THR A 132 -38.17 48.39 21.79
CA THR A 132 -37.88 47.56 20.62
C THR A 132 -38.65 48.06 19.40
N ASN A 133 -38.05 47.96 18.20
CA ASN A 133 -38.67 48.30 16.91
C ASN A 133 -38.90 49.80 16.65
N GLY A 134 -37.94 50.65 17.03
CA GLY A 134 -38.00 52.10 16.81
C GLY A 134 -37.21 52.54 15.58
N ARG A 135 -37.77 53.43 14.77
CA ARG A 135 -37.07 54.09 13.66
C ARG A 135 -37.04 55.60 13.86
N VAL A 136 -35.88 56.23 13.67
CA VAL A 136 -35.70 57.68 13.69
C VAL A 136 -35.13 58.12 12.36
N GLU A 137 -35.79 59.02 11.64
CA GLU A 137 -35.31 59.45 10.32
C GLU A 137 -35.43 60.96 10.09
N ASN A 138 -34.44 61.58 9.45
CA ASN A 138 -34.47 63.02 9.11
C ASN A 138 -34.65 63.95 10.34
N VAL A 139 -33.93 63.67 11.45
CA VAL A 139 -34.00 64.48 12.68
C VAL A 139 -32.73 65.31 12.85
N ASN A 140 -32.91 66.59 13.21
CA ASN A 140 -31.82 67.50 13.54
C ASN A 140 -31.74 67.74 15.06
N PHE A 141 -30.55 67.62 15.64
CA PHE A 141 -30.28 67.80 17.06
C PHE A 141 -29.29 68.95 17.29
N THR A 142 -29.62 69.91 18.18
CA THR A 142 -28.70 71.03 18.48
C THR A 142 -28.76 71.51 19.94
N GLY A 143 -27.61 71.66 20.60
CA GLY A 143 -27.54 72.18 21.97
C GLY A 143 -28.07 71.23 23.05
N CYS A 144 -28.11 69.92 22.78
CA CYS A 144 -28.49 68.85 23.69
C CYS A 144 -27.25 68.25 24.39
N GLY A 145 -27.40 67.68 25.59
CA GLY A 145 -26.32 66.88 26.20
C GLY A 145 -26.01 65.59 25.43
N THR A 146 -26.98 64.99 24.75
CA THR A 146 -26.80 63.93 23.75
C THR A 146 -27.79 64.14 22.61
N GLY A 147 -27.39 63.96 21.35
CA GLY A 147 -28.31 64.03 20.21
C GLY A 147 -29.42 62.98 20.36
N PHE A 148 -29.02 61.71 20.29
CA PHE A 148 -29.91 60.57 20.57
C PHE A 148 -29.25 59.51 21.46
N SER A 149 -30.04 58.94 22.35
CA SER A 149 -29.61 57.94 23.33
C SER A 149 -30.45 56.68 23.21
N ILE A 150 -29.81 55.54 22.96
CA ILE A 150 -30.41 54.19 22.93
C ILE A 150 -29.90 53.42 24.15
N TYR A 151 -30.80 53.08 25.06
CA TYR A 151 -30.45 52.47 26.33
C TYR A 151 -31.25 51.18 26.57
N VAL A 152 -30.55 50.07 26.81
CA VAL A 152 -31.13 48.74 27.06
C VAL A 152 -32.22 48.40 26.04
N SER A 153 -31.98 48.74 24.77
CA SER A 153 -32.99 48.66 23.70
C SER A 153 -32.50 47.78 22.55
N SER A 154 -33.43 47.37 21.69
CA SER A 154 -33.10 46.49 20.57
C SER A 154 -33.83 46.82 19.28
N TYR A 155 -33.27 46.45 18.13
CA TYR A 155 -33.90 46.66 16.82
C TYR A 155 -34.26 48.14 16.57
N ILE A 156 -33.28 49.01 16.77
CA ILE A 156 -33.42 50.46 16.56
C ILE A 156 -32.68 50.89 15.31
N GLU A 157 -33.36 51.63 14.43
CA GLU A 157 -32.79 52.16 13.20
C GLU A 157 -32.80 53.69 13.24
N ILE A 158 -31.64 54.32 13.03
CA ILE A 158 -31.51 55.78 12.97
C ILE A 158 -30.88 56.15 11.65
N VAL A 159 -31.59 56.93 10.84
CA VAL A 159 -31.23 57.18 9.44
C VAL A 159 -31.25 58.67 9.13
N ASN A 160 -30.27 59.17 8.39
CA ASN A 160 -30.24 60.53 7.84
C ASN A 160 -30.49 61.62 8.92
N CYS A 161 -29.78 61.54 10.04
CA CYS A 161 -29.93 62.48 11.15
C CYS A 161 -28.68 63.34 11.33
N ASN A 162 -28.88 64.62 11.69
CA ASN A 162 -27.78 65.56 11.91
C ASN A 162 -27.70 65.96 13.38
N SER A 163 -26.50 65.90 13.95
CA SER A 163 -26.23 66.29 15.34
C SER A 163 -25.12 67.33 15.39
N SER A 164 -25.40 68.50 15.97
CA SER A 164 -24.39 69.55 16.09
C SER A 164 -24.38 70.24 17.45
N VAL A 165 -23.21 70.58 17.97
CA VAL A 165 -23.06 71.35 19.23
C VAL A 165 -23.74 70.65 20.41
N ASN A 166 -23.66 69.31 20.45
CA ASN A 166 -24.15 68.51 21.56
C ASN A 166 -22.99 68.00 22.44
N GLY A 167 -23.29 67.44 23.60
CA GLY A 167 -22.30 66.64 24.33
C GLY A 167 -21.92 65.40 23.52
N LEU A 168 -22.76 64.39 23.51
CA LEU A 168 -22.63 63.22 22.64
C LEU A 168 -23.46 63.42 21.37
N ALA A 169 -22.97 63.04 20.18
CA ALA A 169 -23.87 62.96 19.02
C ALA A 169 -24.83 61.77 19.16
N ALA A 170 -24.29 60.62 19.57
CA ALA A 170 -25.05 59.41 19.84
C ALA A 170 -24.49 58.62 21.03
N SER A 171 -25.37 58.00 21.81
CA SER A 171 -25.01 57.04 22.85
C SER A 171 -25.80 55.74 22.67
N ILE A 172 -25.08 54.61 22.58
CA ILE A 172 -25.64 53.26 22.49
C ILE A 172 -25.11 52.45 23.66
N TYR A 173 -25.97 52.20 24.64
CA TYR A 173 -25.58 51.60 25.91
C TYR A 173 -26.39 50.34 26.20
N GLN A 174 -25.71 49.24 26.49
CA GLN A 174 -26.31 47.93 26.80
C GLN A 174 -27.40 47.50 25.81
N SER A 175 -27.25 47.89 24.55
CA SER A 175 -28.26 47.73 23.52
C SER A 175 -27.81 46.75 22.45
N ASN A 176 -28.74 46.21 21.67
CA ASN A 176 -28.38 45.25 20.63
C ASN A 176 -29.16 45.41 19.32
N ASN A 177 -28.61 44.91 18.21
CA ASN A 177 -29.24 44.97 16.88
C ASN A 177 -29.67 46.41 16.52
N CYS A 178 -28.76 47.37 16.61
CA CYS A 178 -29.07 48.77 16.28
C CYS A 178 -28.25 49.23 15.07
N THR A 179 -28.90 49.96 14.16
CA THR A 179 -28.30 50.48 12.93
C THR A 179 -28.34 52.01 12.93
N LEU A 180 -27.19 52.62 12.70
CA LEU A 180 -27.00 54.06 12.50
C LEU A 180 -26.53 54.26 11.06
N ALA A 181 -27.37 54.85 10.22
CA ALA A 181 -27.09 55.08 8.80
C ALA A 181 -27.16 56.57 8.45
N ASP A 182 -26.22 57.06 7.64
CA ASP A 182 -26.23 58.43 7.12
C ASP A 182 -26.29 59.50 8.24
N ILE A 183 -25.54 59.29 9.33
CA ILE A 183 -25.50 60.22 10.47
C ILE A 183 -24.41 61.26 10.25
N SER A 184 -24.75 62.54 10.36
CA SER A 184 -23.74 63.62 10.33
C SER A 184 -23.62 64.28 11.70
N ALA A 185 -22.44 64.19 12.31
CA ALA A 185 -22.13 64.71 13.64
C ALA A 185 -20.98 65.73 13.58
N TYR A 186 -21.28 66.98 13.90
CA TYR A 186 -20.32 68.10 13.85
C TYR A 186 -20.21 68.82 15.20
N TYR A 187 -19.00 69.21 15.62
CA TYR A 187 -18.80 70.09 16.79
C TYR A 187 -19.39 69.54 18.11
N ASN A 188 -19.49 68.21 18.26
CA ASN A 188 -19.93 67.59 19.50
C ASN A 188 -18.73 67.31 20.43
N PHE A 189 -18.96 67.14 21.72
CA PHE A 189 -17.90 66.78 22.70
C PHE A 189 -17.32 65.37 22.44
N LEU A 190 -18.18 64.43 22.02
CA LEU A 190 -17.83 63.11 21.48
C LEU A 190 -18.83 62.77 20.37
N GLY A 191 -18.38 62.16 19.28
CA GLY A 191 -19.27 61.75 18.19
C GLY A 191 -20.22 60.63 18.64
N ILE A 192 -19.81 59.37 18.47
CA ILE A 192 -20.64 58.21 18.79
C ILE A 192 -19.97 57.34 19.85
N TRP A 193 -20.72 56.99 20.89
CA TRP A 193 -20.26 56.11 21.95
C TRP A 193 -21.05 54.80 21.99
N VAL A 194 -20.34 53.68 21.89
CA VAL A 194 -20.89 52.31 21.97
C VAL A 194 -20.30 51.59 23.18
N TYR A 195 -21.15 51.28 24.15
CA TYR A 195 -20.71 50.70 25.42
C TYR A 195 -21.55 49.47 25.81
N GLN A 196 -20.88 48.37 26.16
CA GLN A 196 -21.50 47.10 26.57
C GLN A 196 -22.61 46.61 25.62
N SER A 197 -22.45 46.87 24.32
CA SER A 197 -23.49 46.66 23.32
C SER A 197 -23.08 45.59 22.31
N GLN A 198 -24.06 45.01 21.60
CA GLN A 198 -23.81 43.92 20.66
C GLN A 198 -24.55 44.09 19.34
N ARG A 199 -23.96 43.70 18.20
CA ARG A 199 -24.61 43.78 16.88
C ARG A 199 -25.02 45.22 16.55
N ILE A 200 -24.02 46.10 16.54
CA ILE A 200 -24.19 47.52 16.23
C ILE A 200 -23.61 47.78 14.85
N GLU A 201 -24.39 48.41 13.98
CA GLU A 201 -24.00 48.70 12.61
C GLU A 201 -24.00 50.22 12.39
N GLY A 202 -22.86 50.78 12.01
CA GLY A 202 -22.70 52.19 11.64
C GLY A 202 -22.32 52.31 10.17
N ILE A 203 -23.18 52.89 9.34
CA ILE A 203 -22.99 53.00 7.89
C ILE A 203 -23.05 54.46 7.46
N ASN A 204 -22.13 54.90 6.60
CA ASN A 204 -22.11 56.27 6.06
C ASN A 204 -22.14 57.36 7.15
N LEU A 205 -21.40 57.14 8.25
CA LEU A 205 -21.30 58.12 9.33
C LEU A 205 -20.33 59.23 8.92
N THR A 206 -20.66 60.49 9.20
CA THR A 206 -19.77 61.64 9.04
C THR A 206 -19.52 62.27 10.41
N LEU A 207 -18.38 61.97 11.03
CA LEU A 207 -17.99 62.44 12.35
C LEU A 207 -16.82 63.43 12.21
N GLU A 208 -17.13 64.72 12.14
CA GLU A 208 -16.14 65.77 11.88
C GLU A 208 -16.08 66.82 12.99
N GLU A 209 -14.86 67.23 13.37
CA GLU A 209 -14.60 68.30 14.35
C GLU A 209 -15.33 68.07 15.69
N ASN A 210 -15.51 66.80 16.11
CA ASN A 210 -16.02 66.46 17.44
C ASN A 210 -14.83 66.38 18.41
N SER A 211 -14.82 67.24 19.42
CA SER A 211 -13.70 67.34 20.35
C SER A 211 -14.07 68.08 21.63
N ASP A 212 -13.55 67.58 22.75
CA ASP A 212 -13.47 68.25 24.04
C ASP A 212 -12.02 68.44 24.52
N GLY A 213 -11.04 68.07 23.69
CA GLY A 213 -9.64 67.98 24.06
C GLY A 213 -9.14 66.60 24.51
N SER A 214 -10.00 65.55 24.57
CA SER A 214 -9.57 64.18 24.90
C SER A 214 -10.33 63.02 24.24
N ASN A 215 -11.53 63.22 23.71
CA ASN A 215 -12.39 62.13 23.23
C ASN A 215 -12.31 61.85 21.72
N PRO A 216 -12.47 60.58 21.29
CA PRO A 216 -12.45 60.20 19.89
C PRO A 216 -13.75 60.55 19.15
N GLY A 217 -13.72 60.50 17.82
CA GLY A 217 -14.91 60.58 16.97
C GLY A 217 -15.86 59.41 17.23
N LEU A 218 -15.32 58.19 17.37
CA LEU A 218 -16.06 56.97 17.69
C LEU A 218 -15.35 56.18 18.79
N GLU A 219 -16.07 55.81 19.85
CA GLU A 219 -15.55 54.94 20.92
C GLU A 219 -16.40 53.66 21.04
N ILE A 220 -15.71 52.50 21.02
CA ILE A 220 -16.30 51.17 21.21
C ILE A 220 -15.65 50.51 22.42
N ARG A 221 -16.44 50.20 23.44
CA ARG A 221 -15.91 49.66 24.69
C ARG A 221 -16.75 48.51 25.22
N GLU A 222 -16.08 47.45 25.66
CA GLU A 222 -16.71 46.24 26.21
C GLU A 222 -17.83 45.68 25.33
N SER A 223 -17.70 45.82 24.01
CA SER A 223 -18.77 45.56 23.03
C SER A 223 -18.35 44.48 22.03
N SER A 224 -19.33 43.87 21.36
CA SER A 224 -19.03 42.84 20.36
C SER A 224 -19.93 42.83 19.13
N ASN A 225 -19.43 42.30 18.02
CA ASN A 225 -20.14 42.31 16.74
C ASN A 225 -20.52 43.74 16.32
N VAL A 226 -19.53 44.62 16.21
CA VAL A 226 -19.74 46.02 15.77
C VAL A 226 -19.15 46.18 14.37
N THR A 227 -19.95 46.69 13.43
CA THR A 227 -19.51 46.96 12.05
C THR A 227 -19.58 48.45 11.79
N ILE A 228 -18.49 49.05 11.32
CA ILE A 228 -18.41 50.45 10.87
C ILE A 228 -18.02 50.46 9.40
N ALA A 229 -18.93 50.90 8.54
CA ALA A 229 -18.79 50.82 7.10
C ALA A 229 -18.92 52.19 6.41
N ASN A 230 -18.10 52.42 5.38
CA ASN A 230 -18.21 53.56 4.45
C ASN A 230 -18.30 54.94 5.14
N SER A 231 -17.66 55.10 6.29
CA SER A 231 -17.81 56.27 7.17
C SER A 231 -16.61 57.21 7.08
N THR A 232 -16.84 58.52 7.22
CA THR A 232 -15.82 59.56 7.30
C THR A 232 -15.66 60.06 8.74
N ILE A 233 -14.48 59.90 9.33
CA ILE A 233 -14.17 60.26 10.72
C ILE A 233 -12.92 61.12 10.72
N ARG A 234 -13.07 62.43 10.86
CA ARG A 234 -11.96 63.35 10.63
C ARG A 234 -11.89 64.55 11.57
N LYS A 235 -10.68 65.07 11.80
CA LYS A 235 -10.42 66.24 12.65
C LYS A 235 -10.97 66.13 14.07
N ASN A 236 -11.03 64.92 14.62
CA ASN A 236 -11.35 64.67 16.01
C ASN A 236 -10.05 64.51 16.82
N VAL A 237 -10.13 64.35 18.15
CA VAL A 237 -8.92 64.07 18.94
C VAL A 237 -8.36 62.70 18.57
N GLY A 238 -9.17 61.65 18.61
CA GLY A 238 -8.85 60.33 18.03
C GLY A 238 -9.90 59.94 16.99
N GLY A 239 -9.58 59.05 16.05
CA GLY A 239 -10.56 58.59 15.05
C GLY A 239 -11.54 57.58 15.65
N ILE A 240 -11.14 56.30 15.65
CA ILE A 240 -11.87 55.17 16.25
C ILE A 240 -11.05 54.58 17.38
N THR A 241 -11.61 54.53 18.58
CA THR A 241 -10.98 53.87 19.74
C THR A 241 -11.74 52.64 20.17
N MET A 242 -11.01 51.56 20.44
CA MET A 242 -11.54 50.28 20.92
C MET A 242 -10.84 49.83 22.19
N ASP A 243 -11.60 49.49 23.23
CA ASP A 243 -11.08 48.90 24.47
C ASP A 243 -11.87 47.64 24.86
N THR A 244 -11.16 46.54 25.13
CA THR A 244 -11.71 45.28 25.66
C THR A 244 -12.92 44.79 24.85
N SER A 245 -12.85 44.86 23.51
CA SER A 245 -13.94 44.54 22.58
C SER A 245 -13.56 43.37 21.64
N GLU A 246 -14.56 42.71 21.05
CA GLU A 246 -14.33 41.56 20.16
C GLU A 246 -15.28 41.49 18.96
N PHE A 247 -14.86 40.87 17.86
CA PHE A 247 -15.65 40.76 16.63
C PHE A 247 -16.03 42.14 16.07
N ILE A 248 -15.02 42.95 15.75
CA ILE A 248 -15.22 44.31 15.22
C ILE A 248 -14.78 44.35 13.76
N GLU A 249 -15.60 44.93 12.89
CA GLU A 249 -15.31 45.12 11.48
C GLU A 249 -15.30 46.62 11.15
N ILE A 250 -14.20 47.11 10.58
CA ILE A 250 -14.11 48.47 10.01
C ILE A 250 -13.82 48.33 8.53
N ILE A 251 -14.74 48.76 7.68
CA ILE A 251 -14.63 48.56 6.24
C ILE A 251 -14.92 49.82 5.43
N GLY A 252 -14.07 50.15 4.45
CA GLY A 252 -14.34 51.24 3.50
C GLY A 252 -14.35 52.66 4.11
N CYS A 253 -13.80 52.86 5.31
CA CYS A 253 -13.88 54.13 6.02
C CYS A 253 -12.74 55.10 5.64
N ASN A 254 -13.01 56.41 5.71
CA ASN A 254 -12.02 57.49 5.60
C ASN A 254 -11.76 58.11 6.98
N ILE A 255 -10.57 57.87 7.54
CA ILE A 255 -10.18 58.29 8.88
C ILE A 255 -8.98 59.23 8.75
N SER A 256 -9.21 60.53 8.89
CA SER A 256 -8.21 61.53 8.50
C SER A 256 -8.06 62.74 9.42
N GLU A 257 -6.87 63.37 9.41
CA GLU A 257 -6.63 64.66 10.08
C GLU A 257 -6.95 64.66 11.61
N ASN A 258 -6.97 63.50 12.28
CA ASN A 258 -7.21 63.44 13.73
C ASN A 258 -5.91 63.77 14.50
N SER A 259 -6.00 64.39 15.69
CA SER A 259 -4.82 64.84 16.47
C SER A 259 -4.16 63.77 17.34
N ASP A 260 -4.63 62.53 17.25
CA ASP A 260 -4.16 61.31 17.90
C ASP A 260 -4.55 60.15 16.95
N PRO A 261 -4.23 58.86 17.23
CA PRO A 261 -4.35 57.82 16.24
C PRO A 261 -5.67 57.75 15.50
N GLY A 262 -5.58 57.44 14.20
CA GLY A 262 -6.75 57.19 13.37
C GLY A 262 -7.56 56.02 13.92
N ILE A 263 -6.90 54.90 14.23
CA ILE A 263 -7.51 53.76 14.91
C ILE A 263 -6.63 53.36 16.09
N TYR A 264 -7.21 53.28 17.28
CA TYR A 264 -6.54 52.79 18.49
C TYR A 264 -7.24 51.55 19.04
N ILE A 265 -6.48 50.46 19.18
CA ILE A 265 -6.97 49.16 19.66
C ILE A 265 -6.22 48.78 20.93
N LYS A 266 -6.96 48.66 22.02
CA LYS A 266 -6.44 48.24 23.32
C LYS A 266 -7.14 46.98 23.81
N ASP A 267 -6.34 45.98 24.18
CA ASP A 267 -6.78 44.72 24.82
C ASP A 267 -7.98 44.03 24.14
N SER A 268 -8.14 44.22 22.82
CA SER A 268 -9.26 43.72 22.01
C SER A 268 -8.80 42.59 21.06
N LYS A 269 -9.72 41.81 20.50
CA LYS A 269 -9.41 40.63 19.64
C LYS A 269 -10.47 40.42 18.57
N GLU A 270 -10.19 39.58 17.57
CA GLU A 270 -11.11 39.25 16.47
C GLU A 270 -11.57 40.53 15.74
N ILE A 271 -10.61 41.27 15.16
CA ILE A 271 -10.86 42.56 14.51
C ILE A 271 -10.46 42.47 13.04
N ASP A 272 -11.31 42.94 12.14
CA ASP A 272 -11.02 43.09 10.71
C ASP A 272 -11.07 44.57 10.31
N ILE A 273 -9.97 45.08 9.75
CA ILE A 273 -9.85 46.45 9.22
C ILE A 273 -9.54 46.33 7.73
N ALA A 274 -10.50 46.69 6.87
CA ALA A 274 -10.38 46.48 5.45
C ALA A 274 -10.77 47.70 4.58
N LEU A 275 -10.10 47.88 3.44
CA LEU A 275 -10.49 48.87 2.42
C LEU A 275 -10.58 50.33 2.89
N CYS A 276 -9.94 50.69 4.00
CA CYS A 276 -10.00 52.04 4.59
C CYS A 276 -8.89 52.98 4.06
N GLN A 277 -9.18 54.28 4.07
CA GLN A 277 -8.21 55.38 3.93
C GLN A 277 -7.88 55.92 5.33
N ILE A 278 -6.65 55.79 5.81
CA ILE A 278 -6.22 56.22 7.15
C ILE A 278 -5.06 57.19 7.00
N ILE A 279 -5.36 58.49 6.88
CA ILE A 279 -4.41 59.46 6.32
C ILE A 279 -4.26 60.72 7.18
N GLU A 280 -3.06 61.27 7.23
CA GLU A 280 -2.77 62.58 7.85
C GLU A 280 -3.19 62.70 9.33
N ASN A 281 -3.25 61.59 10.08
CA ASN A 281 -3.47 61.64 11.52
C ASN A 281 -2.15 61.93 12.25
N GLU A 282 -2.22 62.69 13.34
CA GLU A 282 -1.09 62.84 14.25
C GLU A 282 -0.82 61.52 14.98
N ASN A 283 0.44 61.27 15.33
CA ASN A 283 0.93 60.00 15.87
C ASN A 283 0.77 58.81 14.92
N TYR A 284 -0.24 57.98 15.09
CA TYR A 284 -0.30 56.66 14.45
C TYR A 284 -1.49 56.55 13.50
N GLY A 285 -1.33 55.87 12.36
CA GLY A 285 -2.50 55.48 11.56
C GLY A 285 -3.34 54.46 12.32
N ILE A 286 -2.72 53.31 12.62
CA ILE A 286 -3.27 52.26 13.48
C ILE A 286 -2.30 51.99 14.61
N TYR A 287 -2.77 52.04 15.85
CA TYR A 287 -2.01 51.67 17.03
C TYR A 287 -2.67 50.50 17.78
N ILE A 288 -1.92 49.43 17.99
CA ILE A 288 -2.36 48.25 18.74
C ILE A 288 -1.48 48.05 19.97
N TYR A 289 -2.11 48.03 21.14
CA TYR A 289 -1.46 47.83 22.42
C TYR A 289 -2.19 46.77 23.25
N ASN A 290 -1.43 45.82 23.82
CA ASN A 290 -1.99 44.85 24.76
C ASN A 290 -1.11 44.69 26.00
N LEU A 291 -1.74 44.37 27.13
CA LEU A 291 -1.06 44.08 28.40
C LEU A 291 -0.42 42.68 28.42
N ASP A 292 -1.01 41.71 27.71
CA ASP A 292 -0.51 40.33 27.59
C ASP A 292 -0.05 40.02 26.15
N SER A 293 1.27 39.88 25.98
CA SER A 293 1.91 39.58 24.69
C SER A 293 1.77 38.12 24.24
N THR A 294 1.22 37.24 25.06
CA THR A 294 1.09 35.80 24.77
C THR A 294 -0.28 35.38 24.24
N ALA A 295 -1.29 36.20 24.47
CA ALA A 295 -2.64 35.94 23.97
C ALA A 295 -2.72 36.21 22.45
N LEU A 296 -3.13 35.20 21.69
CA LEU A 296 -3.45 35.33 20.26
C LEU A 296 -4.71 36.20 20.10
N ARG A 297 -4.63 37.24 19.28
CA ARG A 297 -5.71 38.23 19.13
C ARG A 297 -6.47 38.14 17.81
N ASN A 298 -5.97 37.44 16.79
CA ASN A 298 -6.64 37.29 15.48
C ASN A 298 -7.11 38.65 14.90
N ILE A 299 -6.18 39.60 14.78
CA ILE A 299 -6.45 40.90 14.15
C ILE A 299 -5.96 40.87 12.71
N TYR A 300 -6.82 41.25 11.77
CA TYR A 300 -6.57 41.31 10.34
C TYR A 300 -6.64 42.75 9.85
N ILE A 301 -5.55 43.25 9.26
CA ILE A 301 -5.46 44.58 8.64
C ILE A 301 -5.20 44.35 7.17
N SER A 302 -6.20 44.58 6.30
CA SER A 302 -6.06 44.23 4.88
C SER A 302 -6.56 45.25 3.86
N ASN A 303 -5.85 45.40 2.74
CA ASN A 303 -6.30 46.25 1.62
C ASN A 303 -6.57 47.73 1.99
N ASN A 304 -5.89 48.27 3.01
CA ASN A 304 -6.04 49.67 3.43
C ASN A 304 -4.98 50.58 2.79
N ASN A 305 -5.27 51.88 2.67
CA ASN A 305 -4.32 52.93 2.30
C ASN A 305 -3.99 53.80 3.53
N LEU A 306 -2.75 53.74 4.00
CA LEU A 306 -2.25 54.52 5.15
C LEU A 306 -1.21 55.53 4.68
N TYR A 307 -1.46 56.82 4.88
CA TYR A 307 -0.64 57.88 4.32
C TYR A 307 -0.34 59.02 5.29
N ASN A 308 0.92 59.41 5.43
CA ASN A 308 1.38 60.60 6.14
C ASN A 308 0.92 60.72 7.61
N ASN A 309 0.79 59.59 8.33
CA ASN A 309 0.57 59.61 9.78
C ASN A 309 1.90 59.90 10.50
N THR A 310 1.94 60.88 11.41
CA THR A 310 3.21 61.59 11.71
C THR A 310 4.32 60.72 12.34
N SER A 311 3.97 59.76 13.20
CA SER A 311 4.88 58.80 13.83
C SER A 311 4.96 57.48 13.06
N ALA A 312 3.94 56.63 13.09
CA ALA A 312 3.96 55.39 12.31
C ALA A 312 2.62 55.12 11.62
N ASN A 313 2.62 54.56 10.42
CA ASN A 313 1.35 54.20 9.79
C ASN A 313 0.71 53.03 10.54
N ILE A 314 1.48 52.01 10.91
CA ILE A 314 1.04 50.93 11.79
C ILE A 314 2.05 50.77 12.92
N PHE A 315 1.59 50.82 14.18
CA PHE A 315 2.40 50.49 15.35
C PHE A 315 1.74 49.37 16.16
N ILE A 316 2.50 48.30 16.44
CA ILE A 316 2.06 47.17 17.25
C ILE A 316 3.03 46.97 18.40
N GLN A 317 2.47 46.93 19.61
CA GLN A 317 3.24 46.76 20.84
C GLN A 317 2.65 45.66 21.72
N SER A 318 3.53 44.78 22.22
CA SER A 318 3.20 43.72 23.20
C SER A 318 2.02 42.84 22.76
N SER A 319 2.08 42.26 21.55
CA SER A 319 0.96 41.51 20.97
C SER A 319 1.40 40.29 20.17
N SER A 320 0.45 39.43 19.80
CA SER A 320 0.69 38.22 19.00
C SER A 320 -0.48 37.87 18.08
N GLY A 321 -0.20 37.13 17.00
CA GLY A 321 -1.23 36.60 16.10
C GLY A 321 -1.95 37.65 15.25
N ILE A 322 -1.23 38.68 14.78
CA ILE A 322 -1.75 39.75 13.93
C ILE A 322 -1.29 39.56 12.48
N SER A 323 -2.22 39.75 11.53
CA SER A 323 -1.96 39.67 10.09
C SER A 323 -2.13 41.04 9.43
N ILE A 324 -1.12 41.47 8.68
CA ILE A 324 -1.11 42.72 7.88
C ILE A 324 -0.95 42.30 6.41
N ASP A 325 -2.01 42.40 5.60
CA ASP A 325 -2.03 41.87 4.23
C ASP A 325 -2.47 42.88 3.16
N ARG A 326 -1.72 43.03 2.06
CA ARG A 326 -2.13 43.86 0.90
C ARG A 326 -2.43 45.35 1.19
N ASN A 327 -1.82 45.94 2.21
CA ASN A 327 -1.97 47.37 2.50
C ASN A 327 -0.98 48.24 1.69
N ILE A 328 -1.38 49.46 1.35
CA ILE A 328 -0.52 50.52 0.81
C ILE A 328 -0.17 51.45 1.97
N ILE A 329 1.12 51.57 2.28
CA ILE A 329 1.63 52.30 3.43
C ILE A 329 2.69 53.28 2.93
N GLU A 330 2.43 54.57 3.03
CA GLU A 330 3.33 55.58 2.46
C GLU A 330 3.50 56.79 3.37
N LYS A 331 4.73 57.30 3.50
CA LYS A 331 5.09 58.52 4.25
C LYS A 331 4.66 58.50 5.74
N SER A 332 5.64 58.50 6.63
CA SER A 332 5.49 58.58 8.10
C SER A 332 6.91 58.60 8.68
N LYS A 333 7.13 58.64 10.00
CA LYS A 333 8.48 58.32 10.52
C LYS A 333 8.81 56.85 10.30
N PHE A 334 7.89 55.93 10.61
CA PHE A 334 8.01 54.50 10.35
C PHE A 334 6.81 53.96 9.57
N GLY A 335 7.01 53.07 8.60
CA GLY A 335 5.90 52.45 7.87
C GLY A 335 5.12 51.49 8.80
N ILE A 336 5.75 50.37 9.14
CA ILE A 336 5.26 49.41 10.13
C ILE A 336 6.30 49.30 11.25
N TYR A 337 5.87 49.55 12.48
CA TYR A 337 6.71 49.42 13.68
C TYR A 337 6.14 48.31 14.57
N LEU A 338 6.97 47.31 14.88
CA LEU A 338 6.69 46.19 15.78
C LEU A 338 7.65 46.21 16.99
N SER A 339 7.11 46.06 18.20
CA SER A 339 7.88 45.97 19.44
C SER A 339 7.30 44.91 20.37
N LYS A 340 8.11 43.97 20.87
CA LYS A 340 7.66 42.82 21.67
C LYS A 340 6.51 42.05 21.00
N PHE A 341 6.68 41.71 19.72
CA PHE A 341 5.65 41.12 18.88
C PHE A 341 6.01 39.71 18.40
N SER A 342 5.10 38.76 18.52
CA SER A 342 5.38 37.35 18.22
C SER A 342 4.33 36.68 17.32
N GLY A 343 4.79 35.80 16.42
CA GLY A 343 3.91 34.94 15.62
C GLY A 343 3.02 35.69 14.62
N GLY A 344 3.41 36.88 14.18
CA GLY A 344 2.64 37.66 13.20
C GLY A 344 2.97 37.36 11.75
N ARG A 345 2.08 37.79 10.85
CA ARG A 345 2.25 37.68 9.39
C ARG A 345 2.09 39.03 8.71
N LEU A 346 3.14 39.50 8.04
CA LEU A 346 3.15 40.69 7.21
C LEU A 346 3.28 40.25 5.75
N SER A 347 2.18 40.23 4.99
CA SER A 347 2.20 39.72 3.61
C SER A 347 1.72 40.70 2.53
N ASN A 348 2.40 40.70 1.38
CA ASN A 348 1.94 41.39 0.17
C ASN A 348 1.66 42.90 0.32
N ASN A 349 2.24 43.57 1.33
CA ASN A 349 2.05 45.01 1.54
C ASN A 349 2.99 45.82 0.65
N THR A 350 2.56 47.03 0.28
CA THR A 350 3.38 48.03 -0.40
C THR A 350 3.79 49.11 0.60
N VAL A 351 5.06 49.19 1.01
CA VAL A 351 5.55 50.14 2.04
C VAL A 351 6.58 51.10 1.44
N LYS A 352 6.33 52.42 1.50
CA LYS A 352 7.10 53.41 0.75
C LYS A 352 7.44 54.69 1.54
N ASN A 353 8.62 55.24 1.28
CA ASN A 353 8.99 56.63 1.59
C ASN A 353 8.79 57.05 3.07
N SER A 354 8.93 56.14 4.03
CA SER A 354 9.09 56.48 5.45
C SER A 354 10.34 57.33 5.68
N ARG A 355 10.31 58.28 6.63
CA ARG A 355 11.45 59.16 6.97
C ARG A 355 12.58 58.42 7.68
N SER A 356 12.29 57.30 8.34
CA SER A 356 13.28 56.39 8.96
C SER A 356 13.20 55.03 8.27
N ASP A 357 12.54 54.04 8.88
CA ASP A 357 12.51 52.67 8.37
C ASP A 357 11.12 52.30 7.86
N ASN A 358 11.05 51.54 6.77
CA ASN A 358 9.77 51.07 6.24
C ASN A 358 9.16 49.99 7.13
N ILE A 359 9.92 48.97 7.52
CA ILE A 359 9.50 47.96 8.49
C ILE A 359 10.56 47.85 9.59
N TYR A 360 10.14 48.07 10.84
CA TYR A 360 11.03 48.08 12.00
C TYR A 360 10.58 47.09 13.07
N LEU A 361 11.44 46.10 13.37
CA LEU A 361 11.25 45.08 14.41
C LEU A 361 12.28 45.28 15.51
N THR A 362 11.84 45.37 16.76
CA THR A 362 12.74 45.59 17.91
C THR A 362 12.21 44.96 19.20
N ASN A 363 13.05 44.93 20.23
CA ASN A 363 12.73 44.47 21.58
C ASN A 363 12.09 43.06 21.58
N SER A 364 12.83 42.06 21.09
CA SER A 364 12.39 40.65 21.08
C SER A 364 11.13 40.36 20.28
N CYS A 365 11.07 40.86 19.04
CA CYS A 365 10.09 40.40 18.06
C CYS A 365 10.51 39.04 17.51
N ASN A 366 9.70 38.00 17.70
CA ASN A 366 10.09 36.61 17.41
C ASN A 366 9.08 35.88 16.52
N PHE A 367 9.52 34.87 15.77
CA PHE A 367 8.63 33.98 15.02
C PHE A 367 7.71 34.68 14.02
N ASN A 368 8.11 35.84 13.50
CA ASN A 368 7.29 36.60 12.55
C ASN A 368 7.62 36.22 11.10
N LEU A 369 6.59 36.16 10.27
CA LEU A 369 6.71 35.93 8.82
C LEU A 369 6.46 37.23 8.06
N ILE A 370 7.48 37.71 7.36
CA ILE A 370 7.43 38.86 6.45
C ILE A 370 7.54 38.33 5.03
N TYR A 371 6.42 38.28 4.29
CA TYR A 371 6.30 37.54 3.04
C TYR A 371 5.81 38.37 1.85
N GLY A 372 6.54 38.42 0.74
CA GLY A 372 6.00 38.96 -0.51
C GLY A 372 5.73 40.48 -0.53
N ASN A 373 6.30 41.27 0.39
CA ASN A 373 6.04 42.71 0.46
C ASN A 373 6.88 43.49 -0.57
N GLU A 374 6.35 44.60 -1.12
CA GLU A 374 7.06 45.55 -1.97
C GLU A 374 7.44 46.81 -1.17
N ILE A 375 8.73 47.01 -0.94
CA ILE A 375 9.29 48.05 -0.06
C ILE A 375 10.16 48.99 -0.89
N THR A 376 9.94 50.30 -0.81
CA THR A 376 10.67 51.27 -1.65
C THR A 376 11.01 52.57 -0.92
N GLY A 377 12.23 53.07 -1.10
CA GLY A 377 12.68 54.32 -0.47
C GLY A 377 13.03 54.14 1.01
N SER A 378 13.26 55.26 1.72
CA SER A 378 13.59 55.33 3.16
C SER A 378 15.04 55.05 3.53
N ASN A 379 15.40 55.25 4.80
CA ASN A 379 16.74 54.95 5.31
C ASN A 379 17.00 53.44 5.23
N THR A 380 16.18 52.63 5.93
CA THR A 380 16.25 51.17 5.88
C THR A 380 14.93 50.54 5.42
N GLY A 381 15.01 49.53 4.55
CA GLY A 381 13.84 48.79 4.07
C GLY A 381 13.20 47.95 5.17
N ILE A 382 13.92 46.94 5.65
CA ILE A 382 13.53 46.13 6.82
C ILE A 382 14.67 46.15 7.83
N ASN A 383 14.39 46.61 9.05
CA ASN A 383 15.35 46.69 10.14
C ASN A 383 14.90 45.78 11.30
N ILE A 384 15.75 44.81 11.67
CA ILE A 384 15.52 43.85 12.76
C ILE A 384 16.62 44.02 13.80
N THR A 385 16.25 44.40 15.02
CA THR A 385 17.22 44.72 16.07
C THR A 385 16.83 44.27 17.48
N SER A 386 17.75 44.40 18.44
CA SER A 386 17.50 44.21 19.87
C SER A 386 16.94 42.82 20.24
N ASN A 387 17.73 41.77 19.97
CA ASN A 387 17.45 40.37 20.33
C ASN A 387 16.16 39.79 19.74
N CYS A 388 15.92 40.05 18.45
CA CYS A 388 14.85 39.39 17.70
C CYS A 388 15.33 38.02 17.21
N LEU A 389 14.49 36.98 17.35
CA LEU A 389 14.85 35.58 17.09
C LEU A 389 13.85 34.90 16.15
N ASN A 390 14.32 33.97 15.32
CA ASN A 390 13.48 33.07 14.52
C ASN A 390 12.48 33.80 13.59
N ASN A 391 12.87 34.92 13.00
CA ASN A 391 12.04 35.64 12.03
C ASN A 391 12.32 35.15 10.60
N PHE A 392 11.29 35.17 9.74
CA PHE A 392 11.33 34.68 8.37
C PHE A 392 11.00 35.82 7.41
N LEU A 393 11.98 36.22 6.60
CA LEU A 393 11.84 37.24 5.56
C LEU A 393 11.91 36.54 4.21
N ILE A 394 10.77 36.38 3.55
CA ILE A 394 10.64 35.53 2.37
C ILE A 394 10.01 36.29 1.19
N LYS A 395 10.59 36.22 -0.02
CA LYS A 395 10.00 36.79 -1.26
C LYS A 395 9.71 38.30 -1.25
N ASN A 396 10.33 39.07 -0.36
CA ASN A 396 10.13 40.54 -0.34
C ASN A 396 10.96 41.23 -1.42
N LYS A 397 10.41 42.28 -2.04
CA LYS A 397 11.10 43.12 -3.02
C LYS A 397 11.39 44.48 -2.39
N ILE A 398 12.67 44.80 -2.20
CA ILE A 398 13.15 45.97 -1.45
C ILE A 398 14.04 46.80 -2.36
N GLN A 399 13.81 48.11 -2.44
CA GLN A 399 14.58 48.96 -3.35
C GLN A 399 14.74 50.42 -2.94
N TYR A 400 15.81 51.06 -3.42
CA TYR A 400 16.08 52.50 -3.27
C TYR A 400 16.21 52.96 -1.80
N CYS A 401 16.74 52.13 -0.90
CA CYS A 401 17.00 52.51 0.50
C CYS A 401 18.35 53.25 0.63
N GLU A 402 18.39 54.32 1.44
CA GLU A 402 19.55 55.20 1.60
C GLU A 402 20.70 54.55 2.40
N ASP A 403 20.38 53.65 3.35
CA ASP A 403 21.34 52.92 4.17
C ASP A 403 21.35 51.42 3.81
N ALA A 404 20.38 50.63 4.27
CA ALA A 404 20.32 49.20 4.00
C ALA A 404 18.96 48.75 3.44
N GLY A 405 18.96 47.79 2.52
CA GLY A 405 17.72 47.12 2.12
C GLY A 405 17.16 46.29 3.27
N ILE A 406 17.98 45.39 3.80
CA ILE A 406 17.70 44.64 5.03
C ILE A 406 18.85 44.86 6.01
N ASP A 407 18.55 45.25 7.24
CA ASP A 407 19.54 45.36 8.32
C ASP A 407 19.18 44.42 9.47
N LEU A 408 20.10 43.52 9.81
CA LEU A 408 19.99 42.54 10.89
C LEU A 408 21.05 42.85 11.95
N LEU A 409 20.61 43.46 13.05
CA LEU A 409 21.48 43.95 14.12
C LEU A 409 21.21 43.21 15.44
N SER A 410 22.24 42.67 16.08
CA SER A 410 22.14 42.03 17.40
C SER A 410 20.97 41.03 17.52
N SER A 411 20.79 40.19 16.50
CA SER A 411 19.66 39.26 16.34
C SER A 411 20.14 37.91 15.83
N GLN A 412 19.37 36.83 16.03
CA GLN A 412 19.85 35.47 15.74
C GLN A 412 18.78 34.59 15.09
N TYR A 413 19.20 33.52 14.42
CA TYR A 413 18.32 32.53 13.81
C TYR A 413 17.29 33.13 12.83
N THR A 414 17.65 34.22 12.15
CA THR A 414 16.77 34.82 11.14
C THR A 414 16.97 34.11 9.80
N ASN A 415 15.87 33.77 9.13
CA ASN A 415 15.89 33.24 7.77
C ASN A 415 15.53 34.37 6.81
N ILE A 416 16.48 34.74 5.95
CA ILE A 416 16.29 35.73 4.89
C ILE A 416 16.38 34.97 3.57
N SER A 417 15.25 34.70 2.92
CA SER A 417 15.27 33.92 1.68
C SER A 417 14.37 34.41 0.55
N GLU A 418 14.78 34.14 -0.70
CA GLU A 418 14.01 34.48 -1.90
C GLU A 418 13.68 35.98 -2.07
N ASN A 419 14.33 36.88 -1.34
CA ASN A 419 14.09 38.33 -1.42
C ASN A 419 14.85 38.95 -2.60
N ILE A 420 14.30 39.99 -3.19
CA ILE A 420 14.97 40.84 -4.17
C ILE A 420 15.35 42.15 -3.49
N VAL A 421 16.64 42.45 -3.35
CA VAL A 421 17.14 43.68 -2.71
C VAL A 421 17.99 44.46 -3.70
N GLN A 422 17.53 45.66 -4.09
CA GLN A 422 18.16 46.38 -5.19
C GLN A 422 18.28 47.88 -5.04
N LYS A 423 19.33 48.47 -5.63
CA LYS A 423 19.52 49.94 -5.68
C LYS A 423 19.53 50.63 -4.31
N CYS A 424 19.90 49.92 -3.26
CA CYS A 424 20.15 50.46 -1.93
C CYS A 424 21.63 50.83 -1.76
N SER A 425 22.01 51.54 -0.69
CA SER A 425 23.44 51.70 -0.34
C SER A 425 24.07 50.35 0.02
N LEU A 426 23.51 49.67 1.01
CA LEU A 426 23.80 48.28 1.38
C LEU A 426 22.62 47.39 0.97
N GLY A 427 22.89 46.23 0.37
CA GLY A 427 21.84 45.25 0.12
C GLY A 427 21.34 44.63 1.43
N ILE A 428 22.14 43.72 2.00
CA ILE A 428 21.84 43.07 3.29
C ILE A 428 23.00 43.33 4.27
N SER A 429 22.72 43.98 5.39
CA SER A 429 23.66 44.23 6.49
C SER A 429 23.40 43.25 7.64
N ILE A 430 24.46 42.62 8.15
CA ILE A 430 24.42 41.64 9.24
C ILE A 430 25.49 42.05 10.26
N LEU A 431 25.05 42.60 11.39
CA LEU A 431 25.90 43.20 12.40
C LEU A 431 25.61 42.58 13.76
N SER A 432 26.64 42.10 14.46
CA SER A 432 26.56 41.39 15.74
C SER A 432 25.49 40.28 15.77
N SER A 433 25.30 39.59 14.65
CA SER A 433 24.19 38.65 14.43
C SER A 433 24.71 37.28 13.98
N SER A 434 24.19 36.22 14.59
CA SER A 434 24.73 34.86 14.43
C SER A 434 23.67 33.81 14.14
N TYR A 435 24.12 32.67 13.60
CA TYR A 435 23.29 31.49 13.31
C TYR A 435 22.11 31.76 12.35
N SER A 436 22.20 32.81 11.54
CA SER A 436 21.18 33.16 10.56
C SER A 436 21.45 32.51 9.20
N THR A 437 20.39 32.27 8.44
CA THR A 437 20.47 31.70 7.09
C THR A 437 20.02 32.74 6.08
N ILE A 438 20.86 33.00 5.10
CA ILE A 438 20.59 33.94 4.01
C ILE A 438 20.69 33.17 2.71
N SER A 439 19.56 32.87 2.07
CA SER A 439 19.57 32.01 0.88
C SER A 439 18.61 32.39 -0.23
N ASN A 440 18.95 32.07 -1.48
CA ASN A 440 18.08 32.33 -2.65
C ASN A 440 17.70 33.81 -2.88
N ASN A 441 18.41 34.76 -2.27
CA ASN A 441 18.10 36.18 -2.46
C ASN A 441 18.77 36.72 -3.73
N THR A 442 18.13 37.66 -4.41
CA THR A 442 18.70 38.43 -5.51
C THR A 442 19.12 39.82 -4.99
N ILE A 443 20.41 40.06 -4.88
CA ILE A 443 21.00 41.28 -4.33
C ILE A 443 21.68 42.03 -5.48
N ILE A 444 21.02 43.05 -6.01
CA ILE A 444 21.38 43.64 -7.31
C ILE A 444 21.54 45.16 -7.32
N SER A 445 22.61 45.65 -7.93
CA SER A 445 22.81 47.08 -8.17
C SER A 445 22.80 47.97 -6.92
N ASN A 446 23.25 47.43 -5.78
CA ASN A 446 23.47 48.23 -4.57
C ASN A 446 24.81 49.00 -4.67
N ALA A 447 24.88 50.18 -4.06
CA ALA A 447 25.96 51.14 -4.27
C ALA A 447 27.26 50.74 -3.55
N ASN A 448 27.21 50.50 -2.23
CA ASN A 448 28.41 50.24 -1.43
C ASN A 448 28.71 48.74 -1.34
N PHE A 449 27.86 47.97 -0.67
CA PHE A 449 28.04 46.54 -0.52
C PHE A 449 26.77 45.77 -0.90
N GLY A 450 26.92 44.65 -1.59
CA GLY A 450 25.81 43.70 -1.73
C GLY A 450 25.43 43.16 -0.35
N MET A 451 26.41 42.65 0.39
CA MET A 451 26.25 42.26 1.79
C MET A 451 27.41 42.74 2.67
N LEU A 452 27.11 43.11 3.91
CA LEU A 452 28.08 43.52 4.92
C LEU A 452 27.96 42.63 6.16
N PHE A 453 29.10 42.12 6.65
CA PHE A 453 29.18 41.33 7.88
C PHE A 453 30.12 41.98 8.89
N GLY A 454 29.60 42.34 10.07
CA GLY A 454 30.37 42.88 11.19
C GLY A 454 30.12 42.10 12.47
N ASP A 455 31.16 41.56 13.10
CA ASP A 455 31.06 40.80 14.37
C ASP A 455 29.98 39.70 14.33
N SER A 456 29.82 39.05 13.18
CA SER A 456 28.69 38.17 12.88
C SER A 456 29.16 36.77 12.53
N ASP A 457 28.89 35.84 13.43
CA ASP A 457 29.49 34.50 13.41
C ASP A 457 28.49 33.39 13.05
N TYR A 458 29.00 32.32 12.43
CA TYR A 458 28.25 31.08 12.16
C TYR A 458 26.97 31.26 11.32
N ASN A 459 26.95 32.22 10.40
CA ASN A 459 25.86 32.38 9.45
C ASN A 459 26.09 31.51 8.19
N THR A 460 25.00 31.08 7.56
CA THR A 460 25.04 30.33 6.30
C THR A 460 24.48 31.18 5.16
N ILE A 461 25.29 31.38 4.12
CA ILE A 461 24.96 32.19 2.95
C ILE A 461 24.99 31.27 1.73
N SER A 462 23.83 30.99 1.13
CA SER A 462 23.79 30.06 0.00
C SER A 462 22.81 30.40 -1.11
N TYR A 463 23.15 30.08 -2.36
CA TYR A 463 22.24 30.27 -3.51
C TYR A 463 21.76 31.72 -3.74
N ASN A 464 22.46 32.72 -3.19
CA ASN A 464 22.15 34.12 -3.44
C ASN A 464 22.75 34.57 -4.79
N ALA A 465 21.98 35.31 -5.57
CA ALA A 465 22.47 35.98 -6.78
C ALA A 465 22.92 37.41 -6.42
N ILE A 466 24.23 37.63 -6.34
CA ILE A 466 24.84 38.91 -5.97
C ILE A 466 25.34 39.56 -7.26
N VAL A 467 24.56 40.50 -7.78
CA VAL A 467 24.69 40.94 -9.18
C VAL A 467 24.92 42.45 -9.29
N SER A 468 25.95 42.87 -10.02
CA SER A 468 26.18 44.27 -10.40
C SER A 468 26.13 45.28 -9.25
N ASN A 469 26.51 44.89 -8.03
CA ASN A 469 26.67 45.81 -6.90
C ASN A 469 27.94 46.63 -7.16
N ARG A 470 27.74 47.89 -7.55
CA ARG A 470 28.74 48.77 -8.15
C ARG A 470 28.61 50.16 -7.54
N GLY A 471 29.65 50.64 -6.88
CA GLY A 471 29.76 52.02 -6.42
C GLY A 471 31.19 52.53 -6.48
N THR A 472 31.59 53.33 -5.49
CA THR A 472 32.90 54.00 -5.44
C THR A 472 34.03 53.01 -5.18
N VAL A 473 35.29 53.49 -5.22
CA VAL A 473 36.46 52.68 -4.92
C VAL A 473 36.32 52.10 -3.51
N GLY A 474 36.16 50.78 -3.40
CA GLY A 474 35.92 50.09 -2.13
C GLY A 474 34.63 49.29 -2.08
N SER A 475 33.77 49.30 -3.10
CA SER A 475 32.55 48.46 -3.15
C SER A 475 32.83 46.97 -3.39
N TYR A 476 32.06 46.10 -2.73
CA TYR A 476 32.16 44.63 -2.84
C TYR A 476 30.79 43.96 -2.95
N GLY A 477 30.73 42.79 -3.58
CA GLY A 477 29.57 41.91 -3.49
C GLY A 477 29.31 41.48 -2.04
N ILE A 478 30.34 40.99 -1.35
CA ILE A 478 30.32 40.75 0.11
C ILE A 478 31.56 41.37 0.76
N TYR A 479 31.37 42.07 1.88
CA TYR A 479 32.44 42.59 2.72
C TYR A 479 32.35 42.01 4.14
N LEU A 480 33.41 41.36 4.62
CA LEU A 480 33.51 40.86 6.00
C LEU A 480 34.57 41.63 6.80
N THR A 481 34.19 42.15 7.97
CA THR A 481 35.13 42.73 8.93
C THR A 481 35.97 41.66 9.62
N SER A 482 37.07 42.07 10.26
CA SER A 482 38.07 41.15 10.83
C SER A 482 37.57 40.35 12.02
N THR A 483 36.37 40.65 12.53
CA THR A 483 35.77 39.99 13.69
C THR A 483 34.78 38.88 13.33
N SER A 484 34.27 38.82 12.09
CA SER A 484 33.27 37.83 11.66
C SER A 484 33.91 36.50 11.24
N LYS A 485 33.56 35.39 11.91
CA LYS A 485 34.18 34.06 11.71
C LYS A 485 33.17 32.90 11.63
N GLY A 486 33.61 31.76 11.10
CA GLY A 486 32.82 30.53 11.05
C GLY A 486 31.61 30.59 10.11
N ASN A 487 31.53 31.62 9.26
CA ASN A 487 30.47 31.73 8.27
C ASN A 487 30.75 30.80 7.08
N VAL A 488 29.69 30.29 6.45
CA VAL A 488 29.78 29.34 5.33
C VAL A 488 29.07 29.92 4.10
N PHE A 489 29.80 30.05 3.00
CA PHE A 489 29.36 30.62 1.73
C PHE A 489 29.45 29.56 0.63
N TYR A 490 28.33 29.12 0.06
CA TYR A 490 28.33 28.16 -1.05
C TYR A 490 27.14 28.32 -1.98
N GLY A 491 27.30 27.96 -3.25
CA GLY A 491 26.24 28.07 -4.26
C GLY A 491 25.81 29.51 -4.55
N ASN A 492 26.52 30.54 -4.10
CA ASN A 492 26.17 31.92 -4.44
C ASN A 492 26.71 32.27 -5.84
N ALA A 493 26.05 33.18 -6.56
CA ALA A 493 26.47 33.64 -7.86
C ALA A 493 26.95 35.09 -7.81
N PHE A 494 28.25 35.31 -8.00
CA PHE A 494 28.87 36.63 -8.05
C PHE A 494 28.99 37.07 -9.51
N ILE A 495 28.15 38.02 -9.93
CA ILE A 495 28.07 38.44 -11.33
C ILE A 495 28.27 39.95 -11.42
N ARG A 496 29.29 40.40 -12.14
CA ARG A 496 29.52 41.80 -12.55
C ARG A 496 29.64 42.79 -11.39
N ASN A 497 30.01 42.36 -10.18
CA ASN A 497 30.29 43.24 -9.04
C ASN A 497 31.63 43.99 -9.24
N THR A 498 31.83 45.16 -8.62
CA THR A 498 33.11 45.89 -8.71
C THR A 498 34.29 45.05 -8.21
N ARG A 499 34.08 44.39 -7.07
CA ARG A 499 34.91 43.31 -6.52
C ARG A 499 33.95 42.28 -5.95
N ALA A 500 34.17 41.00 -6.20
CA ALA A 500 33.21 39.98 -5.79
C ALA A 500 33.11 39.89 -4.26
N VAL A 501 34.26 39.82 -3.57
CA VAL A 501 34.34 39.56 -2.13
C VAL A 501 35.56 40.25 -1.52
N TYR A 502 35.47 40.60 -0.24
CA TYR A 502 36.62 40.90 0.63
C TYR A 502 36.44 40.24 2.00
N ASP A 503 37.36 39.34 2.33
CA ASP A 503 37.41 38.62 3.61
C ASP A 503 38.69 38.98 4.38
N THR A 504 38.59 39.80 5.42
CA THR A 504 39.76 40.38 6.11
C THR A 504 40.59 39.38 6.94
N GLN A 505 40.17 38.12 7.08
CA GLN A 505 40.90 37.07 7.81
C GLN A 505 41.63 36.09 6.90
N THR A 506 42.60 35.36 7.47
CA THR A 506 43.41 34.35 6.78
C THR A 506 43.09 32.88 7.13
N ALA A 507 42.00 32.54 7.86
CA ALA A 507 41.73 31.11 8.14
C ALA A 507 40.33 30.58 8.58
N ASN A 508 39.26 31.35 8.82
CA ASN A 508 38.08 30.80 9.56
C ASN A 508 36.69 30.86 8.89
N ASN A 509 36.50 31.54 7.76
CA ASN A 509 35.26 31.46 6.97
C ASN A 509 35.43 30.43 5.84
N LEU A 510 34.38 29.67 5.55
CA LEU A 510 34.40 28.66 4.50
C LEU A 510 33.68 29.18 3.25
N TRP A 511 34.37 29.15 2.12
CA TRP A 511 33.84 29.59 0.82
C TRP A 511 33.34 28.44 -0.04
N TYR A 512 33.05 27.31 0.61
CA TYR A 512 32.43 26.14 0.04
C TYR A 512 31.70 25.37 1.15
N SER A 513 30.78 24.49 0.76
CA SER A 513 30.17 23.54 1.69
C SER A 513 31.08 22.33 1.83
N THR A 514 31.50 22.01 3.06
CA THR A 514 32.24 20.79 3.39
C THR A 514 31.39 19.53 3.25
N VAL A 515 30.07 19.68 3.14
CA VAL A 515 29.12 18.57 2.93
C VAL A 515 29.07 18.19 1.46
N THR A 516 28.93 19.18 0.57
CA THR A 516 28.75 18.92 -0.86
C THR A 516 30.03 19.05 -1.68
N ASN A 517 31.12 19.56 -1.08
CA ASN A 517 32.34 19.98 -1.79
C ASN A 517 31.99 20.88 -3.00
N ARG A 518 31.06 21.82 -2.79
CA ARG A 518 30.66 22.82 -3.80
C ARG A 518 30.88 24.22 -3.25
N GLY A 519 31.49 25.05 -4.06
CA GLY A 519 31.79 26.46 -3.81
C GLY A 519 30.76 27.38 -4.45
N ASN A 520 31.21 28.55 -4.88
CA ASN A 520 30.40 29.61 -5.45
C ASN A 520 30.68 29.78 -6.96
N TYR A 521 29.74 30.39 -7.68
CA TYR A 521 29.93 30.78 -9.07
C TYR A 521 30.54 32.18 -9.15
N TRP A 522 31.63 32.32 -9.90
CA TRP A 522 32.33 33.58 -10.13
C TRP A 522 32.35 33.84 -11.63
N ASP A 523 31.76 34.96 -12.08
CA ASP A 523 31.56 35.25 -13.51
C ASP A 523 32.86 35.39 -14.32
N ASN A 524 33.99 35.58 -13.66
CA ASN A 524 35.33 35.64 -14.24
C ASN A 524 36.17 34.36 -14.02
N TRP A 525 35.60 33.29 -13.45
CA TRP A 525 36.32 32.07 -13.07
C TRP A 525 35.46 30.82 -13.32
N THR A 526 35.27 30.48 -14.60
CA THR A 526 34.37 29.38 -15.04
C THR A 526 35.06 28.24 -15.78
N MET A 527 36.39 28.30 -15.96
CA MET A 527 37.21 27.30 -16.66
C MET A 527 38.63 27.27 -16.08
N PRO A 528 39.36 26.14 -16.21
CA PRO A 528 38.97 24.87 -16.84
C PRO A 528 38.12 23.97 -15.92
N ASP A 529 37.28 23.14 -16.53
CA ASP A 529 36.56 22.01 -15.92
C ASP A 529 36.81 20.78 -16.82
N ALA A 530 37.89 20.06 -16.53
CA ALA A 530 38.41 19.01 -17.40
C ALA A 530 37.61 17.70 -17.25
N ASP A 531 36.95 17.46 -16.12
CA ASP A 531 36.16 16.26 -15.85
C ASP A 531 34.63 16.44 -16.04
N ASN A 532 34.20 17.66 -16.41
CA ASN A 532 32.81 18.07 -16.62
C ASN A 532 31.92 17.82 -15.39
N ASN A 533 32.48 17.89 -14.18
CA ASN A 533 31.73 17.70 -12.94
C ASN A 533 30.96 18.97 -12.51
N GLY A 534 31.13 20.08 -13.23
CA GLY A 534 30.51 21.38 -12.96
C GLY A 534 31.28 22.25 -11.95
N ILE A 535 32.51 21.87 -11.61
CA ILE A 535 33.44 22.55 -10.71
C ILE A 535 34.68 22.93 -11.52
N VAL A 536 35.19 24.15 -11.31
CA VAL A 536 36.44 24.63 -11.91
C VAL A 536 37.61 23.98 -11.18
N ASP A 537 38.49 23.32 -11.93
CA ASP A 537 39.63 22.55 -11.38
C ASP A 537 40.66 23.40 -10.62
N ILE A 538 40.61 24.73 -10.81
CA ILE A 538 41.52 25.70 -10.20
C ILE A 538 40.75 26.51 -9.13
N PRO A 539 41.16 26.43 -7.85
CA PRO A 539 40.56 27.23 -6.77
C PRO A 539 40.52 28.72 -7.09
N TYR A 540 39.44 29.40 -6.70
CA TYR A 540 39.31 30.84 -6.86
C TYR A 540 39.98 31.56 -5.67
N PRO A 541 41.00 32.41 -5.90
CA PRO A 541 41.69 33.11 -4.83
C PRO A 541 40.83 34.29 -4.33
N ILE A 542 40.50 34.30 -3.03
CA ILE A 542 39.72 35.38 -2.42
C ILE A 542 40.66 36.40 -1.76
N ASN A 543 41.53 35.92 -0.87
CA ASN A 543 42.58 36.69 -0.21
C ASN A 543 43.78 35.77 0.12
N PRO A 544 44.97 36.29 0.48
CA PRO A 544 46.12 35.44 0.79
C PRO A 544 45.81 34.40 1.89
N GLY A 545 45.75 33.12 1.52
CA GLY A 545 45.43 32.01 2.42
C GLY A 545 43.95 31.61 2.51
N VAL A 546 43.04 32.29 1.78
CA VAL A 546 41.61 31.98 1.74
C VAL A 546 41.16 31.84 0.29
N ASN A 547 40.65 30.66 -0.05
CA ASN A 547 40.25 30.30 -1.41
C ASN A 547 38.84 29.70 -1.37
N ASP A 548 38.10 29.87 -2.46
CA ASP A 548 37.03 28.93 -2.79
C ASP A 548 37.67 27.72 -3.49
N THR A 549 37.69 26.59 -2.80
CA THR A 549 38.30 25.34 -3.26
C THR A 549 37.51 24.65 -4.37
N TYR A 550 36.21 24.93 -4.50
CA TYR A 550 35.32 24.24 -5.43
C TYR A 550 34.46 25.22 -6.26
N PRO A 551 35.05 26.17 -7.02
CA PRO A 551 34.29 27.17 -7.77
C PRO A 551 33.38 26.50 -8.81
N LEU A 552 32.19 27.05 -9.07
CA LEU A 552 31.21 26.45 -9.98
C LEU A 552 31.36 26.96 -11.43
N THR A 553 31.15 26.09 -12.43
CA THR A 553 31.20 26.47 -13.85
C THR A 553 29.93 27.12 -14.39
N GLN A 554 28.80 26.90 -13.71
CA GLN A 554 27.47 27.40 -14.09
C GLN A 554 26.78 28.04 -12.88
N ILE A 555 25.80 28.91 -13.17
CA ILE A 555 24.99 29.57 -12.13
C ILE A 555 24.16 28.51 -11.40
N PRO A 556 24.36 28.31 -10.09
CA PRO A 556 23.56 27.38 -9.28
C PRO A 556 22.13 27.90 -9.06
N ARG A 557 21.13 26.99 -9.01
CA ARG A 557 19.72 27.32 -8.75
C ARG A 557 19.18 26.54 -7.54
N ALA A 558 18.33 27.21 -6.77
CA ALA A 558 17.52 26.61 -5.72
C ALA A 558 16.53 25.54 -6.23
N PRO A 559 16.07 24.62 -5.37
CA PRO A 559 14.93 23.75 -5.65
C PRO A 559 13.67 24.50 -6.09
N ILE A 560 12.85 23.83 -6.89
CA ILE A 560 11.59 24.36 -7.44
C ILE A 560 10.42 23.84 -6.61
N ARG A 561 9.51 24.73 -6.21
CA ARG A 561 8.25 24.40 -5.55
C ARG A 561 7.10 25.09 -6.27
N ILE A 562 6.13 24.29 -6.73
CA ILE A 562 4.87 24.74 -7.33
C ILE A 562 3.74 24.12 -6.50
N ASN A 563 3.03 24.94 -5.72
CA ASN A 563 2.00 24.45 -4.79
C ASN A 563 0.58 24.35 -5.38
N ASN A 564 0.33 25.02 -6.52
CA ASN A 564 -0.95 25.09 -7.20
C ASN A 564 -0.77 25.64 -8.63
N ASP A 565 -1.88 25.72 -9.37
CA ASP A 565 -1.93 26.17 -10.77
C ASP A 565 -1.32 27.57 -11.01
N ASP A 566 -1.49 28.52 -10.09
CA ASP A 566 -1.03 29.91 -10.27
C ASP A 566 0.49 30.05 -10.16
N GLU A 567 1.16 29.04 -9.58
CA GLU A 567 2.61 29.03 -9.36
C GLU A 567 3.41 28.49 -10.56
N PHE A 568 2.75 28.09 -11.65
CA PHE A 568 3.41 27.76 -12.92
C PHE A 568 3.88 29.02 -13.65
N THR A 569 4.95 29.65 -13.14
CA THR A 569 5.53 30.88 -13.66
C THR A 569 7.00 30.72 -14.08
N PRO A 570 7.54 31.59 -14.94
CA PRO A 570 8.96 31.57 -15.28
C PRO A 570 9.90 31.66 -14.07
N ALA A 571 9.51 32.40 -13.03
CA ALA A 571 10.26 32.49 -11.78
C ALA A 571 10.40 31.11 -11.12
N ASN A 572 9.36 30.28 -11.17
CA ASN A 572 9.36 28.91 -10.66
C ASN A 572 9.87 27.88 -11.67
N GLY A 573 10.62 28.31 -12.69
CA GLY A 573 11.33 27.40 -13.60
C GLY A 573 10.49 26.90 -14.78
N VAL A 574 9.30 27.47 -15.01
CA VAL A 574 8.53 27.20 -16.23
C VAL A 574 9.21 27.87 -17.42
N TYR A 575 9.72 27.05 -18.35
CA TYR A 575 10.35 27.51 -19.58
C TYR A 575 9.31 27.94 -20.63
N GLN A 576 8.22 27.18 -20.78
CA GLN A 576 7.13 27.45 -21.73
C GLN A 576 5.85 26.68 -21.35
N GLY A 577 4.76 26.93 -22.09
CA GLY A 577 3.49 26.20 -21.99
C GLY A 577 2.35 27.00 -21.35
N LEU A 578 1.12 26.50 -21.54
CA LEU A 578 -0.14 27.09 -21.02
C LEU A 578 -0.88 26.14 -20.04
N GLY A 579 -0.34 24.95 -19.79
CA GLY A 579 -0.94 23.96 -18.88
C GLY A 579 -2.08 23.15 -19.50
N THR A 580 -2.16 23.11 -20.84
CA THR A 580 -3.14 22.32 -21.63
C THR A 580 -2.50 21.02 -22.16
N PRO A 581 -3.29 20.02 -22.61
CA PRO A 581 -2.73 18.80 -23.20
C PRO A 581 -1.76 19.05 -24.37
N GLU A 582 -2.07 20.05 -25.20
CA GLU A 582 -1.27 20.42 -26.37
C GLU A 582 -0.04 21.26 -26.00
N GLU A 583 -0.15 22.06 -24.94
CA GLU A 583 0.90 22.97 -24.47
C GLU A 583 1.11 22.83 -22.94
N PRO A 584 1.66 21.70 -22.46
CA PRO A 584 1.93 21.49 -21.05
C PRO A 584 2.95 22.50 -20.53
N TYR A 585 2.87 22.88 -19.26
CA TYR A 585 3.95 23.64 -18.61
C TYR A 585 5.24 22.82 -18.60
N VAL A 586 6.34 23.39 -19.08
CA VAL A 586 7.62 22.67 -19.22
C VAL A 586 8.64 23.19 -18.22
N LEU A 587 9.20 22.28 -17.41
CA LEU A 587 10.38 22.50 -16.59
C LEU A 587 11.52 21.69 -17.21
N GLU A 588 12.62 22.33 -17.63
CA GLU A 588 13.65 21.64 -18.41
C GLU A 588 15.11 22.05 -18.12
N ASN A 589 16.03 21.10 -18.37
CA ASN A 589 17.48 21.30 -18.36
C ASN A 589 18.05 21.81 -17.03
N PHE A 590 17.40 21.50 -15.91
CA PHE A 590 17.87 21.93 -14.59
C PHE A 590 18.84 20.92 -13.97
N ASN A 591 19.91 21.42 -13.34
CA ASN A 591 20.75 20.67 -12.42
C ASN A 591 20.53 21.20 -11.00
N ILE A 592 19.79 20.46 -10.16
CA ILE A 592 19.33 20.93 -8.86
C ILE A 592 19.87 20.04 -7.75
N ASP A 593 20.50 20.67 -6.76
CA ASP A 593 20.86 20.07 -5.49
C ASP A 593 19.78 20.38 -4.43
N GLY A 594 19.11 19.33 -3.94
CA GLY A 594 18.05 19.42 -2.94
C GLY A 594 18.53 19.38 -1.48
N THR A 595 19.84 19.50 -1.22
CA THR A 595 20.40 19.42 0.13
C THR A 595 19.79 20.49 1.04
N ASN A 596 19.27 20.05 2.19
CA ASN A 596 18.54 20.86 3.18
C ASN A 596 17.14 21.35 2.79
N PHE A 597 16.62 20.98 1.62
CA PHE A 597 15.27 21.38 1.18
C PHE A 597 14.26 20.25 1.22
N GLY A 598 14.71 18.98 1.25
CA GLY A 598 13.84 17.81 1.15
C GLY A 598 13.17 17.58 -0.21
N TYR A 599 13.48 18.39 -1.22
CA TYR A 599 13.15 18.08 -2.61
C TYR A 599 14.04 18.84 -3.60
N CYS A 600 14.12 18.38 -4.86
CA CYS A 600 14.64 19.22 -5.95
C CYS A 600 13.51 19.89 -6.74
N ILE A 601 12.44 19.15 -7.06
CA ILE A 601 11.23 19.69 -7.69
C ILE A 601 10.01 19.16 -6.94
N TYR A 602 9.16 20.06 -6.46
CA TYR A 602 7.84 19.75 -5.90
C TYR A 602 6.73 20.33 -6.78
N ILE A 603 5.76 19.51 -7.15
CA ILE A 603 4.52 19.92 -7.84
C ILE A 603 3.32 19.41 -7.05
N GLY A 604 2.48 20.32 -6.58
CA GLY A 604 1.34 20.04 -5.72
C GLY A 604 0.02 20.61 -6.25
N ASN A 605 -1.09 19.95 -5.91
CA ASN A 605 -2.47 20.46 -6.04
C ASN A 605 -2.78 21.09 -7.39
N THR A 606 -2.54 20.37 -8.48
CA THR A 606 -2.73 20.88 -9.83
C THR A 606 -3.48 19.90 -10.73
N THR A 607 -4.29 20.46 -11.63
CA THR A 607 -4.93 19.70 -12.71
C THR A 607 -4.35 20.03 -14.09
N LYS A 608 -3.41 20.97 -14.14
CA LYS A 608 -2.75 21.42 -15.36
C LYS A 608 -1.82 20.36 -15.88
N TYR A 609 -1.68 20.31 -17.20
CA TYR A 609 -0.70 19.46 -17.85
C TYR A 609 0.70 20.04 -17.64
N PHE A 610 1.64 19.21 -17.20
CA PHE A 610 3.02 19.63 -17.01
C PHE A 610 4.02 18.56 -17.45
N THR A 611 5.22 18.97 -17.81
CA THR A 611 6.33 18.11 -18.20
C THR A 611 7.61 18.58 -17.51
N ILE A 612 8.23 17.70 -16.72
CA ILE A 612 9.58 17.86 -16.21
C ILE A 612 10.50 17.04 -17.12
N ARG A 613 11.50 17.67 -17.76
CA ARG A 613 12.38 16.96 -18.70
C ARG A 613 13.85 17.34 -18.68
N ASN A 614 14.73 16.39 -19.01
CA ASN A 614 16.17 16.63 -19.14
C ASN A 614 16.83 17.22 -17.87
N CYS A 615 16.27 16.94 -16.69
CA CYS A 615 16.80 17.47 -15.42
C CYS A 615 17.70 16.46 -14.72
N THR A 616 18.76 16.95 -14.07
CA THR A 616 19.61 16.21 -13.13
C THR A 616 19.28 16.69 -11.72
N LEU A 617 18.76 15.81 -10.87
CA LEU A 617 18.19 16.14 -9.56
C LEU A 617 18.90 15.28 -8.51
N HIS A 618 19.49 15.90 -7.49
CA HIS A 618 20.31 15.14 -6.56
C HIS A 618 20.31 15.67 -5.12
N ASN A 619 20.69 14.79 -4.18
CA ASN A 619 20.93 15.11 -2.77
C ASN A 619 19.71 15.68 -2.01
N ALA A 620 18.48 15.38 -2.44
CA ALA A 620 17.28 15.81 -1.71
C ALA A 620 17.29 15.24 -0.29
N SER A 621 17.47 16.11 0.70
CA SER A 621 17.59 15.77 2.11
C SER A 621 17.10 16.92 2.97
N ASN A 622 16.47 16.65 4.11
CA ASN A 622 16.03 17.66 5.06
C ASN A 622 16.58 17.37 6.47
N PRO A 623 17.52 18.18 7.00
CA PRO A 623 18.14 17.96 8.31
C PRO A 623 17.19 18.29 9.48
N MET A 624 16.05 18.93 9.25
CA MET A 624 15.17 19.39 10.33
C MET A 624 14.17 18.33 10.84
N GLY A 625 14.06 17.17 10.20
CA GLY A 625 13.29 16.02 10.72
C GLY A 625 11.81 16.28 11.05
N ASN A 626 11.18 17.35 10.54
CA ASN A 626 9.89 17.83 11.05
C ASN A 626 8.76 17.93 10.00
N VAL A 627 7.74 17.08 10.23
CA VAL A 627 6.26 17.23 10.26
C VAL A 627 5.40 17.75 9.10
N ASP A 628 5.92 18.26 8.00
CA ASP A 628 5.06 18.62 6.85
C ASP A 628 5.05 17.50 5.80
N GLU A 629 3.86 17.01 5.40
CA GLU A 629 3.60 15.94 4.41
C GLU A 629 4.27 16.19 3.02
N TYR A 630 4.78 17.39 2.81
CA TYR A 630 5.37 17.86 1.56
C TYR A 630 6.90 17.67 1.49
N TYR A 631 7.59 17.47 2.61
CA TYR A 631 9.06 17.26 2.66
C TYR A 631 9.37 15.77 2.78
N MET A 632 9.55 15.13 1.62
CA MET A 632 9.73 13.68 1.52
C MET A 632 11.13 13.28 1.05
N ASP A 633 12.09 14.20 1.06
CA ASP A 633 13.47 13.97 0.61
C ASP A 633 13.54 13.37 -0.80
N ALA A 634 12.76 13.96 -1.72
CA ALA A 634 12.54 13.41 -3.07
C ALA A 634 13.19 14.25 -4.18
N GLY A 635 13.84 13.62 -5.16
CA GLY A 635 14.30 14.32 -6.37
C GLY A 635 13.13 15.05 -7.05
N VAL A 636 12.05 14.33 -7.32
CA VAL A 636 10.76 14.89 -7.74
C VAL A 636 9.66 14.43 -6.78
N ASN A 637 8.90 15.35 -6.20
CA ASN A 637 7.69 15.06 -5.43
C ASN A 637 6.46 15.59 -6.18
N ILE A 638 5.51 14.71 -6.50
CA ILE A 638 4.24 15.05 -7.14
C ILE A 638 3.11 14.66 -6.18
N TYR A 639 2.36 15.64 -5.70
CA TYR A 639 1.33 15.45 -4.68
C TYR A 639 -0.02 15.99 -5.14
N ASN A 640 -1.06 15.17 -5.08
CA ASN A 640 -2.43 15.56 -5.44
C ASN A 640 -2.49 16.27 -6.81
N ALA A 641 -1.83 15.70 -7.81
CA ALA A 641 -1.71 16.27 -9.14
C ALA A 641 -2.23 15.31 -10.21
N THR A 642 -2.63 15.87 -11.36
CA THR A 642 -3.04 15.06 -12.51
C THR A 642 -2.37 15.52 -13.80
N ASN A 643 -2.23 14.62 -14.77
CA ASN A 643 -1.74 14.92 -16.13
C ASN A 643 -0.26 15.38 -16.20
N GLY A 644 0.59 14.84 -15.34
CA GLY A 644 2.02 15.13 -15.30
C GLY A 644 2.86 14.17 -16.13
N LYS A 645 3.98 14.66 -16.65
CA LYS A 645 5.01 13.84 -17.30
C LYS A 645 6.40 14.12 -16.74
N LEU A 646 7.14 13.08 -16.39
CA LEU A 646 8.55 13.11 -16.05
C LEU A 646 9.33 12.37 -17.14
N PHE A 647 10.18 13.07 -17.88
CA PHE A 647 10.79 12.55 -19.10
C PHE A 647 12.30 12.79 -19.16
N ASN A 648 13.10 11.74 -19.34
CA ASN A 648 14.56 11.88 -19.50
C ASN A 648 15.24 12.63 -18.33
N CYS A 649 14.81 12.37 -17.10
CA CYS A 649 15.40 12.95 -15.89
C CYS A 649 16.33 11.96 -15.19
N SER A 650 17.40 12.47 -14.59
CA SER A 650 18.34 11.71 -13.75
C SER A 650 18.19 12.10 -12.29
N MET A 651 17.84 11.15 -11.41
CA MET A 651 17.56 11.39 -9.98
C MET A 651 18.50 10.55 -9.10
N LYS A 652 19.33 11.18 -8.24
CA LYS A 652 20.32 10.44 -7.45
C LYS A 652 20.50 10.92 -6.02
N SER A 653 20.90 10.02 -5.12
CA SER A 653 21.28 10.36 -3.74
C SER A 653 20.15 11.06 -2.95
N CYS A 654 18.90 10.68 -3.21
CA CYS A 654 17.70 11.15 -2.52
C CYS A 654 17.09 9.99 -1.69
N VAL A 655 16.17 10.28 -0.76
CA VAL A 655 15.36 9.20 -0.16
C VAL A 655 14.46 8.60 -1.25
N PHE A 656 13.76 9.45 -2.00
CA PHE A 656 13.01 9.03 -3.18
C PHE A 656 13.59 9.66 -4.44
N GLY A 657 13.87 8.90 -5.50
CA GLY A 657 14.20 9.52 -6.79
C GLY A 657 13.02 10.34 -7.29
N ALA A 658 11.88 9.66 -7.51
CA ALA A 658 10.57 10.29 -7.69
C ALA A 658 9.56 9.73 -6.68
N TYR A 659 8.72 10.60 -6.10
CA TYR A 659 7.63 10.22 -5.21
C TYR A 659 6.31 10.80 -5.71
N ILE A 660 5.37 9.92 -6.05
CA ILE A 660 4.05 10.25 -6.59
C ILE A 660 2.99 9.87 -5.56
N GLN A 661 2.19 10.84 -5.14
CA GLN A 661 1.24 10.69 -4.05
C GLN A 661 -0.12 11.27 -4.43
N HIS A 662 -1.20 10.55 -4.12
CA HIS A 662 -2.58 11.02 -4.35
C HIS A 662 -2.85 11.53 -5.77
N SER A 663 -2.13 11.00 -6.76
CA SER A 663 -2.06 11.58 -8.09
C SER A 663 -2.65 10.64 -9.14
N GLU A 664 -3.03 11.20 -10.29
CA GLU A 664 -3.63 10.43 -11.39
C GLU A 664 -2.98 10.77 -12.74
N LYS A 665 -2.85 9.78 -13.63
CA LYS A 665 -2.36 10.00 -15.01
C LYS A 665 -0.98 10.67 -15.06
N ILE A 666 -0.03 10.10 -14.32
CA ILE A 666 1.38 10.52 -14.37
C ILE A 666 2.17 9.55 -15.23
N ASP A 667 2.90 10.06 -16.21
CA ASP A 667 3.82 9.32 -17.08
C ASP A 667 5.28 9.57 -16.66
N ILE A 668 5.98 8.54 -16.21
CA ILE A 668 7.42 8.58 -15.94
C ILE A 668 8.12 7.75 -17.01
N SER A 669 8.79 8.42 -17.95
CA SER A 669 9.39 7.76 -19.10
C SER A 669 10.85 8.14 -19.36
N ASN A 670 11.67 7.16 -19.78
CA ASN A 670 13.09 7.35 -20.11
C ASN A 670 13.94 7.95 -18.98
N CYS A 671 13.54 7.81 -17.72
CA CYS A 671 14.26 8.39 -16.59
C CYS A 671 15.30 7.43 -16.01
N SER A 672 16.35 7.98 -15.39
CA SER A 672 17.35 7.23 -14.63
C SER A 672 17.26 7.59 -13.16
N ALA A 673 17.17 6.60 -12.27
CA ALA A 673 17.22 6.83 -10.83
C ALA A 673 18.21 5.87 -10.19
N PHE A 674 19.14 6.38 -9.37
CA PHE A 674 20.16 5.56 -8.72
C PHE A 674 20.69 6.11 -7.40
N ASP A 675 21.22 5.24 -6.56
CA ASP A 675 21.75 5.58 -5.23
C ASP A 675 20.73 6.30 -4.33
N ASN A 676 19.45 5.98 -4.49
CA ASN A 676 18.36 6.49 -3.66
C ASN A 676 17.91 5.44 -2.63
N THR A 677 17.11 5.80 -1.61
CA THR A 677 16.47 4.78 -0.76
C THR A 677 15.44 3.98 -1.56
N ASN A 678 14.47 4.65 -2.18
CA ASN A 678 13.68 4.08 -3.26
C ASN A 678 13.86 4.93 -4.53
N ASN A 679 14.02 4.29 -5.69
CA ASN A 679 14.20 5.02 -6.94
C ASN A 679 12.89 5.69 -7.40
N ILE A 680 11.79 4.95 -7.43
CA ILE A 680 10.44 5.51 -7.67
C ILE A 680 9.48 4.96 -6.62
N GLN A 681 8.65 5.82 -6.04
CA GLN A 681 7.57 5.41 -5.15
C GLN A 681 6.25 6.01 -5.60
N ILE A 682 5.20 5.18 -5.62
CA ILE A 682 3.83 5.52 -5.99
C ILE A 682 2.94 5.15 -4.81
N LEU A 683 2.21 6.11 -4.27
CA LEU A 683 1.32 5.95 -3.12
C LEU A 683 -0.06 6.54 -3.41
N ASN A 684 -1.13 5.82 -3.05
CA ASN A 684 -2.51 6.30 -3.13
C ASN A 684 -2.89 6.92 -4.49
N SER A 685 -2.36 6.35 -5.58
CA SER A 685 -2.40 6.94 -6.92
C SER A 685 -3.04 6.00 -7.93
N LYS A 686 -3.50 6.55 -9.06
CA LYS A 686 -4.19 5.78 -10.10
C LYS A 686 -3.63 6.09 -11.48
N SER A 687 -3.64 5.11 -12.37
CA SER A 687 -3.27 5.32 -13.79
C SER A 687 -1.84 5.89 -13.93
N ILE A 688 -0.89 5.38 -13.15
CA ILE A 688 0.51 5.80 -13.19
C ILE A 688 1.28 4.87 -14.13
N SER A 689 2.06 5.45 -15.05
CA SER A 689 2.91 4.68 -15.97
C SER A 689 4.38 4.94 -15.70
N VAL A 690 5.18 3.88 -15.65
CA VAL A 690 6.64 3.94 -15.54
C VAL A 690 7.23 3.12 -16.69
N THR A 691 7.82 3.79 -17.67
CA THR A 691 8.25 3.15 -18.92
C THR A 691 9.68 3.49 -19.33
N ASN A 692 10.42 2.51 -19.87
CA ASN A 692 11.77 2.73 -20.40
C ASN A 692 12.77 3.35 -19.41
N CYS A 693 12.54 3.20 -18.09
CA CYS A 693 13.39 3.79 -17.07
C CYS A 693 14.53 2.84 -16.66
N LYS A 694 15.65 3.42 -16.23
CA LYS A 694 16.80 2.72 -15.64
C LYS A 694 16.85 2.99 -14.13
N LEU A 695 16.49 2.00 -13.31
CA LEU A 695 16.34 2.13 -11.86
C LEU A 695 17.37 1.22 -11.18
N THR A 696 18.51 1.76 -10.75
CA THR A 696 19.61 0.95 -10.23
C THR A 696 20.07 1.34 -8.83
N SER A 697 20.73 0.44 -8.11
CA SER A 697 21.46 0.77 -6.87
C SER A 697 20.61 1.45 -5.77
N ALA A 698 19.32 1.13 -5.66
CA ALA A 698 18.51 1.64 -4.56
C ALA A 698 18.82 0.88 -3.26
N LEU A 699 18.93 1.59 -2.12
CA LEU A 699 19.17 0.96 -0.82
C LEU A 699 18.04 0.01 -0.43
N ASN A 700 16.80 0.36 -0.78
CA ASN A 700 15.61 -0.45 -0.53
C ASN A 700 14.96 -0.88 -1.86
N SER A 701 14.21 -0.03 -2.57
CA SER A 701 13.41 -0.50 -3.71
C SER A 701 13.71 0.23 -5.03
N GLY A 702 13.79 -0.51 -6.13
CA GLY A 702 13.80 0.07 -7.48
C GLY A 702 12.47 0.79 -7.77
N LEU A 703 11.36 0.15 -7.48
CA LEU A 703 10.03 0.73 -7.66
C LEU A 703 9.07 0.22 -6.58
N VAL A 704 8.37 1.12 -5.90
CA VAL A 704 7.31 0.80 -4.94
C VAL A 704 5.97 1.30 -5.45
N VAL A 705 4.96 0.44 -5.39
CA VAL A 705 3.56 0.81 -5.63
C VAL A 705 2.75 0.42 -4.40
N GLN A 706 2.12 1.38 -3.74
CA GLN A 706 1.34 1.14 -2.53
C GLN A 706 -0.06 1.79 -2.63
N GLU A 707 -1.08 1.06 -2.21
CA GLU A 707 -2.48 1.56 -2.13
C GLU A 707 -2.96 2.18 -3.46
N SER A 708 -2.51 1.62 -4.58
CA SER A 708 -2.64 2.23 -5.90
C SER A 708 -3.21 1.25 -6.91
N ALA A 709 -3.75 1.76 -8.01
CA ALA A 709 -4.41 0.94 -9.02
C ALA A 709 -4.22 1.41 -10.46
N TYR A 710 -4.49 0.50 -11.40
CA TYR A 710 -4.39 0.78 -12.84
C TYR A 710 -3.00 1.28 -13.28
N TYR A 711 -1.95 0.87 -12.56
CA TYR A 711 -0.58 1.26 -12.88
C TYR A 711 0.01 0.37 -13.98
N SER A 712 0.92 0.93 -14.77
CA SER A 712 1.67 0.18 -15.77
C SER A 712 3.18 0.38 -15.59
N ILE A 713 3.92 -0.71 -15.45
CA ILE A 713 5.38 -0.72 -15.30
C ILE A 713 5.94 -1.53 -16.45
N GLU A 714 6.45 -0.85 -17.48
CA GLU A 714 6.79 -1.49 -18.75
C GLU A 714 8.19 -1.17 -19.26
N ASN A 715 8.90 -2.19 -19.77
CA ASN A 715 10.20 -2.03 -20.43
C ASN A 715 11.27 -1.29 -19.60
N ASN A 716 11.27 -1.47 -18.28
CA ASN A 716 12.26 -0.86 -17.40
C ASN A 716 13.45 -1.80 -17.15
N SER A 717 14.63 -1.22 -16.94
CA SER A 717 15.84 -1.92 -16.49
C SER A 717 16.05 -1.63 -15.00
N ILE A 718 15.80 -2.63 -14.15
CA ILE A 718 15.87 -2.51 -12.69
C ILE A 718 16.99 -3.42 -12.17
N SER A 719 17.96 -2.90 -11.41
CA SER A 719 19.05 -3.76 -10.92
C SER A 719 19.77 -3.28 -9.66
N ASN A 720 20.35 -4.19 -8.88
CA ASN A 720 21.12 -3.87 -7.66
C ASN A 720 20.31 -3.15 -6.57
N CYS A 721 19.06 -3.55 -6.35
CA CYS A 721 18.21 -3.01 -5.27
C CYS A 721 17.80 -4.13 -4.30
N PHE A 722 17.41 -3.84 -3.06
CA PHE A 722 16.87 -4.90 -2.19
C PHE A 722 15.56 -5.49 -2.75
N TYR A 723 14.56 -4.65 -3.04
CA TYR A 723 13.38 -5.00 -3.84
C TYR A 723 13.54 -4.43 -5.27
N GLY A 724 13.27 -5.22 -6.31
CA GLY A 724 13.17 -4.71 -7.68
C GLY A 724 11.89 -3.90 -7.85
N ILE A 725 10.75 -4.59 -7.81
CA ILE A 725 9.40 -4.00 -7.78
C ILE A 725 8.66 -4.55 -6.55
N ASN A 726 8.15 -3.65 -5.71
CA ASN A 726 7.34 -4.00 -4.53
C ASN A 726 5.94 -3.38 -4.67
N ALA A 727 4.91 -4.23 -4.81
CA ALA A 727 3.52 -3.82 -4.91
C ALA A 727 2.73 -4.25 -3.67
N LYS A 728 2.19 -3.29 -2.93
CA LYS A 728 1.46 -3.52 -1.67
C LYS A 728 0.06 -2.92 -1.69
N ASN A 729 -0.97 -3.71 -1.36
CA ASN A 729 -2.36 -3.27 -1.36
C ASN A 729 -2.79 -2.68 -2.72
N THR A 730 -2.44 -3.36 -3.83
CA THR A 730 -2.65 -2.83 -5.19
C THR A 730 -3.63 -3.66 -6.01
N TYR A 731 -4.24 -3.05 -7.04
CA TYR A 731 -5.18 -3.76 -7.91
C TYR A 731 -5.13 -3.28 -9.37
N TYR A 732 -5.43 -4.18 -10.32
CA TYR A 732 -5.40 -3.89 -11.77
C TYR A 732 -4.06 -3.35 -12.29
N GLY A 733 -2.94 -3.78 -11.71
CA GLY A 733 -1.59 -3.44 -12.18
C GLY A 733 -1.14 -4.27 -13.37
N ASN A 734 -0.35 -3.67 -14.27
CA ASN A 734 0.36 -4.37 -15.34
C ASN A 734 1.87 -4.20 -15.17
N ILE A 735 2.60 -5.30 -15.00
CA ILE A 735 4.07 -5.31 -14.95
C ILE A 735 4.56 -6.14 -16.10
N SER A 736 5.15 -5.51 -17.12
CA SER A 736 5.55 -6.25 -18.31
C SER A 736 6.83 -5.82 -19.01
N MET A 737 7.50 -6.78 -19.65
CA MET A 737 8.72 -6.53 -20.46
C MET A 737 9.88 -5.92 -19.67
N ASN A 738 9.92 -6.03 -18.34
CA ASN A 738 11.00 -5.47 -17.53
C ASN A 738 12.20 -6.43 -17.46
N LEU A 739 13.41 -5.86 -17.44
CA LEU A 739 14.66 -6.56 -17.14
C LEU A 739 15.03 -6.28 -15.68
N ILE A 740 14.94 -7.31 -14.83
CA ILE A 740 15.09 -7.18 -13.37
C ILE A 740 16.24 -8.09 -12.90
N SER A 741 17.27 -7.54 -12.25
CA SER A 741 18.43 -8.37 -11.87
C SER A 741 19.19 -7.95 -10.61
N LYS A 742 19.77 -8.92 -9.90
CA LYS A 742 20.61 -8.67 -8.69
C LYS A 742 19.81 -8.00 -7.55
N HIS A 743 18.81 -8.72 -7.04
CA HIS A 743 17.91 -8.24 -5.98
C HIS A 743 17.76 -9.26 -4.84
N SER A 744 17.29 -8.85 -3.67
CA SER A 744 16.76 -9.82 -2.69
C SER A 744 15.42 -10.35 -3.20
N TYR A 745 14.49 -9.46 -3.56
CA TYR A 745 13.20 -9.81 -4.12
C TYR A 745 13.04 -9.08 -5.45
N ALA A 746 12.92 -9.80 -6.57
CA ALA A 746 12.83 -9.14 -7.87
C ALA A 746 11.44 -8.51 -8.10
N ILE A 747 10.35 -9.27 -7.92
CA ILE A 747 8.98 -8.75 -7.87
C ILE A 747 8.29 -9.33 -6.64
N GLN A 748 7.71 -8.48 -5.79
CA GLN A 748 6.92 -8.90 -4.64
C GLN A 748 5.55 -8.23 -4.62
N PHE A 749 4.51 -9.04 -4.45
CA PHE A 749 3.14 -8.62 -4.28
C PHE A 749 2.68 -8.97 -2.86
N ILE A 750 2.15 -7.98 -2.15
CA ILE A 750 1.57 -8.13 -0.81
C ILE A 750 0.14 -7.62 -0.87
N ASN A 751 -0.84 -8.47 -0.55
CA ASN A 751 -2.26 -8.14 -0.58
C ASN A 751 -2.67 -7.41 -1.88
N SER A 752 -2.20 -7.91 -3.02
CA SER A 752 -2.42 -7.29 -4.33
C SER A 752 -3.12 -8.27 -5.26
N SER A 753 -4.17 -7.81 -5.94
CA SER A 753 -5.10 -8.68 -6.67
C SER A 753 -5.45 -8.16 -8.06
N LEU A 754 -5.88 -9.04 -8.96
CA LEU A 754 -6.33 -8.69 -10.31
C LEU A 754 -5.24 -8.03 -11.16
N CYS A 755 -3.97 -8.37 -10.92
CA CYS A 755 -2.84 -7.81 -11.64
C CYS A 755 -2.24 -8.81 -12.64
N ASN A 756 -1.56 -8.28 -13.65
CA ASN A 756 -0.88 -9.03 -14.68
C ASN A 756 0.63 -8.82 -14.58
N ILE A 757 1.39 -9.91 -14.40
CA ILE A 757 2.84 -9.93 -14.41
C ILE A 757 3.27 -10.77 -15.62
N LYS A 758 3.71 -10.12 -16.71
CA LYS A 758 3.96 -10.82 -17.97
C LYS A 758 5.23 -10.43 -18.73
N ASN A 759 5.85 -11.36 -19.43
CA ASN A 759 7.01 -11.10 -20.29
C ASN A 759 8.20 -10.44 -19.57
N ASN A 760 8.36 -10.60 -18.26
CA ASN A 760 9.51 -10.06 -17.53
C ASN A 760 10.68 -11.04 -17.57
N ASN A 761 11.91 -10.50 -17.60
CA ASN A 761 13.15 -11.28 -17.52
C ASN A 761 13.83 -11.01 -16.18
N ILE A 762 13.80 -11.99 -15.28
CA ILE A 762 14.24 -11.90 -13.89
C ILE A 762 15.46 -12.80 -13.69
N THR A 763 16.58 -12.22 -13.25
CA THR A 763 17.83 -12.97 -13.03
C THR A 763 18.55 -12.61 -11.73
N ASN A 764 19.33 -13.53 -11.15
CA ASN A 764 20.24 -13.22 -10.03
C ASN A 764 19.55 -12.61 -8.79
N ALA A 765 18.28 -12.93 -8.53
CA ALA A 765 17.57 -12.49 -7.31
C ALA A 765 17.65 -13.54 -6.19
N ILE A 766 17.37 -13.22 -4.92
CA ILE A 766 17.16 -14.29 -3.90
C ILE A 766 15.84 -15.00 -4.17
N ILE A 767 14.76 -14.25 -4.34
CA ILE A 767 13.45 -14.72 -4.81
C ILE A 767 13.10 -13.98 -6.10
N GLY A 768 12.67 -14.73 -7.13
CA GLY A 768 12.32 -14.17 -8.44
C GLY A 768 11.01 -13.39 -8.41
N LEU A 769 9.90 -14.08 -8.19
CA LEU A 769 8.56 -13.50 -8.11
C LEU A 769 7.83 -14.07 -6.91
N GLU A 770 7.28 -13.19 -6.06
CA GLU A 770 6.53 -13.57 -4.87
C GLU A 770 5.11 -12.98 -4.89
N LEU A 771 4.10 -13.83 -4.65
CA LEU A 771 2.72 -13.47 -4.32
C LEU A 771 2.47 -13.84 -2.86
N ASN A 772 2.15 -12.85 -2.02
CA ASN A 772 2.09 -12.99 -0.56
C ASN A 772 0.85 -12.28 0.03
N ALA A 773 0.41 -12.73 1.20
CA ALA A 773 -0.59 -12.10 2.07
C ALA A 773 -1.90 -11.83 1.34
N SER A 774 -2.58 -12.89 0.90
CA SER A 774 -3.85 -12.81 0.16
C SER A 774 -3.74 -12.09 -1.18
N SER A 775 -2.63 -12.28 -1.91
CA SER A 775 -2.49 -11.77 -3.27
C SER A 775 -3.22 -12.70 -4.26
N ASN A 776 -4.50 -12.41 -4.50
CA ASN A 776 -5.41 -13.32 -5.19
C ASN A 776 -5.71 -12.89 -6.63
N ASN A 777 -6.16 -13.82 -7.48
CA ASN A 777 -6.63 -13.51 -8.84
C ASN A 777 -5.59 -12.80 -9.71
N ASN A 778 -4.30 -13.08 -9.51
CA ASN A 778 -3.23 -12.53 -10.34
C ASN A 778 -2.86 -13.49 -11.47
N THR A 779 -2.42 -12.93 -12.59
CA THR A 779 -1.91 -13.67 -13.73
C THR A 779 -0.39 -13.50 -13.84
N VAL A 780 0.34 -14.60 -13.75
CA VAL A 780 1.80 -14.68 -13.96
C VAL A 780 2.04 -15.41 -15.27
N PHE A 781 2.38 -14.68 -16.34
CA PHE A 781 2.34 -15.21 -17.70
C PHE A 781 3.59 -14.94 -18.53
N GLN A 782 4.19 -15.95 -19.17
CA GLN A 782 5.34 -15.77 -20.08
C GLN A 782 6.56 -15.05 -19.48
N ASN A 783 6.80 -15.19 -18.17
CA ASN A 783 8.00 -14.65 -17.54
C ASN A 783 9.17 -15.63 -17.66
N LYS A 784 10.38 -15.10 -17.85
CA LYS A 784 11.64 -15.85 -17.75
C LYS A 784 12.28 -15.57 -16.40
N ILE A 785 12.42 -16.59 -15.57
CA ILE A 785 12.95 -16.47 -14.20
C ILE A 785 14.07 -17.50 -14.01
N ASN A 786 15.31 -17.03 -13.95
CA ASN A 786 16.44 -17.94 -13.82
C ASN A 786 17.57 -17.42 -12.92
N ASN A 787 18.42 -18.34 -12.47
CA ASN A 787 19.58 -18.04 -11.62
C ASN A 787 19.22 -17.32 -10.32
N THR A 788 18.10 -17.65 -9.68
CA THR A 788 17.79 -17.13 -8.33
C THR A 788 18.49 -17.94 -7.24
N GLN A 789 18.79 -17.29 -6.10
CA GLN A 789 19.46 -17.92 -4.96
C GLN A 789 18.52 -18.77 -4.09
N GLN A 790 17.21 -18.75 -4.35
CA GLN A 790 16.22 -19.62 -3.72
C GLN A 790 15.13 -20.05 -4.72
N LYS A 791 13.94 -19.45 -4.64
CA LYS A 791 12.75 -19.85 -5.39
C LYS A 791 12.59 -18.97 -6.61
N GLY A 792 12.22 -19.58 -7.75
CA GLY A 792 11.84 -18.85 -8.95
C GLY A 792 10.54 -18.08 -8.74
N ILE A 793 9.44 -18.83 -8.57
CA ILE A 793 8.09 -18.30 -8.25
C ILE A 793 7.68 -18.81 -6.87
N TYR A 794 7.21 -17.93 -6.00
CA TYR A 794 6.74 -18.25 -4.66
C TYR A 794 5.33 -17.70 -4.43
N ILE A 795 4.39 -18.58 -4.05
CA ILE A 795 3.00 -18.25 -3.74
C ILE A 795 2.76 -18.64 -2.30
N TYR A 796 2.43 -17.66 -1.46
CA TYR A 796 2.46 -17.79 -0.02
C TYR A 796 1.29 -17.08 0.66
N ASP A 797 0.90 -17.61 1.82
CA ASP A 797 0.02 -16.96 2.80
C ASP A 797 -1.35 -16.55 2.24
N ALA A 798 -2.17 -17.57 1.95
CA ALA A 798 -3.53 -17.45 1.42
C ALA A 798 -3.64 -16.72 0.08
N SER A 799 -2.58 -16.79 -0.75
CA SER A 799 -2.58 -16.23 -2.11
C SER A 799 -3.24 -17.23 -3.09
N ASN A 800 -4.54 -17.08 -3.25
CA ASN A 800 -5.43 -18.03 -3.91
C ASN A 800 -5.85 -17.58 -5.32
N ASP A 801 -6.40 -18.51 -6.09
CA ASP A 801 -7.03 -18.22 -7.38
C ASP A 801 -6.08 -17.55 -8.40
N ASN A 802 -4.77 -17.79 -8.29
CA ASN A 802 -3.79 -17.24 -9.22
C ASN A 802 -3.60 -18.16 -10.44
N PHE A 803 -3.35 -17.55 -11.59
CA PHE A 803 -3.10 -18.24 -12.86
C PHE A 803 -1.63 -18.07 -13.27
N ILE A 804 -0.86 -19.15 -13.18
CA ILE A 804 0.57 -19.18 -13.46
C ILE A 804 0.77 -20.01 -14.71
N ALA A 805 1.03 -19.35 -15.84
CA ALA A 805 1.07 -20.02 -17.12
C ALA A 805 2.19 -19.59 -18.06
N GLU A 806 2.69 -20.53 -18.87
CA GLU A 806 3.70 -20.29 -19.90
C GLU A 806 5.01 -19.64 -19.40
N ASN A 807 5.33 -19.76 -18.11
CA ASN A 807 6.57 -19.23 -17.57
C ASN A 807 7.73 -20.21 -17.80
N ASN A 808 8.92 -19.65 -18.04
CA ASN A 808 10.17 -20.40 -18.10
C ASN A 808 10.94 -20.17 -16.79
N VAL A 809 11.01 -21.20 -15.95
CA VAL A 809 11.59 -21.13 -14.60
C VAL A 809 12.76 -22.12 -14.50
N SER A 810 13.99 -21.63 -14.59
CA SER A 810 15.16 -22.49 -14.76
C SER A 810 16.36 -22.11 -13.90
N GLU A 811 17.24 -23.08 -13.60
CA GLU A 811 18.55 -22.81 -12.97
C GLU A 811 18.47 -22.06 -11.63
N ASN A 812 17.36 -22.17 -10.90
CA ASN A 812 17.22 -21.57 -9.56
C ASN A 812 17.82 -22.51 -8.51
N SER A 813 18.44 -21.99 -7.45
CA SER A 813 19.19 -22.85 -6.52
C SER A 813 18.32 -23.78 -5.66
N ARG A 814 17.02 -23.47 -5.50
CA ARG A 814 16.03 -24.28 -4.79
C ARG A 814 14.86 -24.63 -5.71
N ALA A 815 13.62 -24.49 -5.24
CA ALA A 815 12.46 -24.88 -6.02
C ALA A 815 12.24 -23.93 -7.21
N GLY A 816 11.81 -24.46 -8.35
CA GLY A 816 11.36 -23.62 -9.47
C GLY A 816 10.13 -22.82 -9.06
N LEU A 817 9.07 -23.54 -8.67
CA LEU A 817 7.81 -22.97 -8.23
C LEU A 817 7.42 -23.55 -6.86
N TYR A 818 7.03 -22.69 -5.91
CA TYR A 818 6.71 -23.09 -4.54
C TYR A 818 5.36 -22.50 -4.11
N LEU A 819 4.42 -23.36 -3.69
CA LEU A 819 3.13 -22.99 -3.08
C LEU A 819 3.16 -23.36 -1.59
N GLU A 820 2.79 -22.40 -0.74
CA GLU A 820 2.63 -22.60 0.69
C GLU A 820 1.36 -21.94 1.19
N ARG A 821 0.52 -22.69 1.92
CA ARG A 821 -0.74 -22.20 2.50
C ARG A 821 -1.62 -21.45 1.49
N SER A 822 -1.70 -21.95 0.26
CA SER A 822 -2.36 -21.27 -0.87
C SER A 822 -3.20 -22.26 -1.69
N GLU A 823 -4.45 -21.91 -1.96
CA GLU A 823 -5.47 -22.78 -2.53
C GLU A 823 -5.96 -22.32 -3.91
N ASN A 824 -6.56 -23.25 -4.68
CA ASN A 824 -7.22 -22.97 -5.95
C ASN A 824 -6.34 -22.29 -7.02
N ASN A 825 -5.02 -22.46 -6.96
CA ASN A 825 -4.13 -21.91 -7.98
C ASN A 825 -4.03 -22.87 -9.18
N THR A 826 -3.90 -22.30 -10.37
CA THR A 826 -3.70 -23.05 -11.62
C THR A 826 -2.29 -22.82 -12.14
N ILE A 827 -1.53 -23.91 -12.26
CA ILE A 827 -0.16 -23.94 -12.79
C ILE A 827 -0.21 -24.68 -14.13
N PHE A 828 -0.20 -23.92 -15.22
CA PHE A 828 -0.52 -24.43 -16.55
C PHE A 828 0.58 -24.17 -17.59
N ASN A 829 1.02 -25.20 -18.32
CA ASN A 829 1.94 -25.03 -19.46
C ASN A 829 3.25 -24.28 -19.13
N ASN A 830 3.78 -24.43 -17.92
CA ASN A 830 5.07 -23.86 -17.54
C ASN A 830 6.21 -24.81 -17.91
N THR A 831 7.38 -24.24 -18.22
CA THR A 831 8.63 -24.96 -18.45
C THR A 831 9.55 -24.78 -17.24
N ILE A 832 9.77 -25.84 -16.47
CA ILE A 832 10.50 -25.81 -15.19
C ILE A 832 11.72 -26.73 -15.26
N LEU A 833 12.91 -26.15 -15.42
CA LEU A 833 14.11 -26.88 -15.85
C LEU A 833 15.33 -26.65 -14.95
N GLY A 834 16.02 -27.73 -14.55
CA GLY A 834 17.37 -27.60 -14.01
C GLY A 834 17.48 -26.86 -12.67
N ASN A 835 16.43 -26.83 -11.85
CA ASN A 835 16.47 -26.15 -10.56
C ASN A 835 17.13 -27.03 -9.49
N GLY A 836 17.88 -26.42 -8.58
CA GLY A 836 18.65 -27.06 -7.50
C GLY A 836 17.81 -27.61 -6.34
N GLY A 837 16.48 -27.57 -6.44
CA GLY A 837 15.52 -28.22 -5.55
C GLY A 837 14.45 -28.99 -6.32
N ASN A 838 13.19 -28.92 -5.86
CA ASN A 838 12.06 -29.54 -6.57
C ASN A 838 11.65 -28.68 -7.78
N GLY A 839 11.08 -29.27 -8.82
CA GLY A 839 10.46 -28.49 -9.90
C GLY A 839 9.32 -27.63 -9.35
N ILE A 840 8.30 -28.31 -8.82
CA ILE A 840 7.15 -27.72 -8.12
C ILE A 840 7.10 -28.28 -6.69
N PHE A 841 6.92 -27.42 -5.70
CA PHE A 841 6.71 -27.80 -4.30
C PHE A 841 5.38 -27.21 -3.80
N VAL A 842 4.53 -28.04 -3.20
CA VAL A 842 3.19 -27.67 -2.72
C VAL A 842 3.08 -28.11 -1.27
N SER A 843 2.95 -27.16 -0.34
CA SER A 843 2.85 -27.46 1.09
C SER A 843 1.68 -26.75 1.75
N LEU A 844 0.94 -27.49 2.58
CA LEU A 844 -0.26 -26.99 3.26
C LEU A 844 -1.24 -26.30 2.29
N SER A 845 -1.33 -26.81 1.06
CA SER A 845 -1.95 -26.11 -0.07
C SER A 845 -2.87 -27.06 -0.84
N SER A 846 -4.14 -26.71 -0.94
CA SER A 846 -5.19 -27.62 -1.41
C SER A 846 -5.87 -27.13 -2.68
N LYS A 847 -6.52 -28.04 -3.42
CA LYS A 847 -7.33 -27.71 -4.61
C LYS A 847 -6.56 -27.00 -5.74
N ASN A 848 -5.25 -27.16 -5.79
CA ASN A 848 -4.44 -26.60 -6.87
C ASN A 848 -4.47 -27.53 -8.08
N ASN A 849 -4.47 -26.92 -9.27
CA ASN A 849 -4.46 -27.64 -10.55
C ASN A 849 -3.10 -27.48 -11.24
N ILE A 850 -2.35 -28.57 -11.36
CA ILE A 850 -1.04 -28.62 -12.01
C ILE A 850 -1.20 -29.36 -13.33
N THR A 851 -1.25 -28.62 -14.43
CA THR A 851 -1.63 -29.19 -15.73
C THR A 851 -0.68 -28.83 -16.87
N SER A 852 -0.36 -29.80 -17.73
CA SER A 852 0.41 -29.56 -18.97
C SER A 852 1.80 -28.95 -18.79
N ASN A 853 2.43 -29.10 -17.62
CA ASN A 853 3.76 -28.53 -17.39
C ASN A 853 4.88 -29.47 -17.85
N ILE A 854 5.99 -28.88 -18.29
CA ILE A 854 7.24 -29.58 -18.64
C ILE A 854 8.20 -29.41 -17.46
N ILE A 855 8.48 -30.48 -16.72
CA ILE A 855 9.25 -30.45 -15.47
C ILE A 855 10.44 -31.39 -15.58
N LYS A 856 11.63 -30.85 -15.85
CA LYS A 856 12.80 -31.68 -16.17
C LYS A 856 14.09 -31.30 -15.44
N SER A 857 14.90 -32.32 -15.16
CA SER A 857 16.28 -32.17 -14.68
C SER A 857 16.43 -31.37 -13.38
N ASN A 858 15.40 -31.35 -12.53
CA ASN A 858 15.50 -30.73 -11.21
C ASN A 858 16.25 -31.68 -10.24
N SER A 859 17.03 -31.12 -9.31
CA SER A 859 17.94 -31.92 -8.47
C SER A 859 17.21 -32.76 -7.41
N LYS A 860 15.94 -32.44 -7.11
CA LYS A 860 15.03 -33.21 -6.27
C LYS A 860 13.79 -33.63 -7.07
N ASN A 861 12.62 -33.73 -6.42
CA ASN A 861 11.41 -34.24 -7.05
C ASN A 861 10.94 -33.34 -8.21
N GLY A 862 10.25 -33.93 -9.18
CA GLY A 862 9.55 -33.14 -10.20
C GLY A 862 8.45 -32.29 -9.56
N ILE A 863 7.49 -32.96 -8.91
CA ILE A 863 6.43 -32.36 -8.11
C ILE A 863 6.48 -32.96 -6.71
N HIS A 864 6.48 -32.13 -5.68
CA HIS A 864 6.46 -32.54 -4.28
C HIS A 864 5.25 -31.95 -3.56
N PHE A 865 4.49 -32.79 -2.85
CA PHE A 865 3.40 -32.42 -1.97
C PHE A 865 3.74 -32.74 -0.52
N GLU A 866 3.40 -31.81 0.37
CA GLU A 866 3.49 -31.98 1.82
C GLU A 866 2.21 -31.49 2.50
N ASN A 867 1.56 -32.34 3.30
CA ASN A 867 0.37 -32.00 4.10
C ASN A 867 -0.71 -31.26 3.29
N SER A 868 -1.09 -31.81 2.14
CA SER A 868 -1.92 -31.13 1.14
C SER A 868 -3.04 -32.04 0.65
N GLU A 869 -4.17 -31.48 0.22
CA GLU A 869 -5.32 -32.30 -0.19
C GLU A 869 -6.04 -31.79 -1.45
N SER A 870 -6.80 -32.67 -2.09
CA SER A 870 -7.67 -32.34 -3.23
C SER A 870 -6.93 -31.69 -4.41
N ASN A 871 -5.64 -31.97 -4.61
CA ASN A 871 -4.87 -31.41 -5.72
C ASN A 871 -5.05 -32.26 -6.99
N ASN A 872 -5.04 -31.61 -8.15
CA ASN A 872 -5.13 -32.27 -9.45
C ASN A 872 -3.79 -32.15 -10.20
N VAL A 873 -3.24 -33.28 -10.63
CA VAL A 873 -1.99 -33.37 -11.40
C VAL A 873 -2.28 -34.08 -12.71
N GLU A 874 -2.33 -33.32 -13.81
CA GLU A 874 -2.80 -33.83 -15.10
C GLU A 874 -1.91 -33.44 -16.29
N TRP A 875 -1.69 -34.34 -17.25
CA TRP A 875 -1.00 -34.02 -18.52
C TRP A 875 0.42 -33.44 -18.38
N ASN A 876 1.11 -33.67 -17.26
CA ASN A 876 2.47 -33.16 -17.07
C ASN A 876 3.51 -34.11 -17.65
N ASP A 877 4.58 -33.54 -18.20
CA ASP A 877 5.76 -34.24 -18.70
C ASP A 877 6.91 -34.09 -17.69
N ILE A 878 7.15 -35.14 -16.90
CA ILE A 878 8.02 -35.14 -15.72
C ILE A 878 9.20 -36.09 -15.96
N GLU A 879 10.38 -35.54 -16.25
CA GLU A 879 11.55 -36.34 -16.64
C GLU A 879 12.86 -35.96 -15.96
N TYR A 880 13.71 -36.96 -15.68
CA TYR A 880 15.08 -36.75 -15.19
C TYR A 880 15.19 -35.97 -13.87
N ASN A 881 14.18 -36.03 -13.01
CA ASN A 881 14.19 -35.38 -11.69
C ASN A 881 14.68 -36.36 -10.60
N ASP A 882 15.58 -35.88 -9.73
CA ASP A 882 16.30 -36.64 -8.69
C ASP A 882 16.86 -38.00 -9.12
N ASN A 883 18.08 -38.03 -9.66
CA ASN A 883 18.73 -39.27 -10.06
C ASN A 883 19.36 -40.07 -8.89
N LEU A 884 19.17 -39.66 -7.62
CA LEU A 884 19.83 -40.25 -6.44
C LEU A 884 18.93 -41.19 -5.62
N ALA A 885 17.97 -41.86 -6.28
CA ALA A 885 17.13 -42.96 -5.75
C ALA A 885 16.15 -42.62 -4.59
N ASN A 886 16.18 -41.40 -4.04
CA ASN A 886 15.35 -41.01 -2.90
C ASN A 886 14.12 -40.17 -3.28
N GLY A 887 14.24 -39.23 -4.22
CA GLY A 887 13.12 -38.44 -4.74
C GLY A 887 12.37 -39.11 -5.89
N GLY A 888 11.20 -38.58 -6.21
CA GLY A 888 10.29 -39.08 -7.24
C GLY A 888 9.92 -38.05 -8.29
N GLY A 889 9.38 -38.51 -9.41
CA GLY A 889 8.71 -37.64 -10.39
C GLY A 889 7.54 -36.91 -9.73
N VAL A 890 6.67 -37.66 -9.05
CA VAL A 890 5.65 -37.14 -8.12
C VAL A 890 5.87 -37.73 -6.73
N TYR A 891 6.07 -36.89 -5.74
CA TYR A 891 6.29 -37.27 -4.35
C TYR A 891 5.21 -36.65 -3.46
N GLY A 892 4.48 -37.45 -2.68
CA GLY A 892 3.48 -36.97 -1.73
C GLY A 892 3.74 -37.47 -0.32
N LEU A 893 3.88 -36.55 0.63
CA LEU A 893 3.88 -36.84 2.06
C LEU A 893 2.61 -36.27 2.69
N ASN A 894 1.76 -37.13 3.24
CA ASN A 894 0.42 -36.74 3.69
C ASN A 894 -0.37 -36.02 2.57
N LEU A 895 -0.32 -36.57 1.35
CA LEU A 895 -1.15 -36.11 0.24
C LEU A 895 -2.48 -36.84 0.30
N ASN A 896 -3.60 -36.13 0.33
CA ASN A 896 -4.92 -36.76 0.50
C ASN A 896 -5.91 -36.36 -0.59
N GLN A 897 -6.87 -37.23 -0.90
CA GLN A 897 -8.01 -36.94 -1.79
C GLN A 897 -7.60 -36.35 -3.16
N SER A 898 -6.38 -36.63 -3.63
CA SER A 898 -5.80 -35.99 -4.81
C SER A 898 -5.85 -36.92 -6.01
N LEU A 899 -5.90 -36.33 -7.20
CA LEU A 899 -5.97 -37.02 -8.48
C LEU A 899 -4.66 -36.81 -9.24
N ILE A 900 -3.96 -37.92 -9.54
CA ILE A 900 -2.74 -37.93 -10.36
C ILE A 900 -3.07 -38.73 -11.60
N HIS A 901 -3.28 -38.06 -12.74
CA HIS A 901 -3.71 -38.76 -13.94
C HIS A 901 -3.18 -38.23 -15.27
N ASN A 902 -3.13 -39.07 -16.29
CA ASN A 902 -2.68 -38.70 -17.63
C ASN A 902 -1.26 -38.07 -17.68
N ASN A 903 -0.36 -38.38 -16.73
CA ASN A 903 0.99 -37.82 -16.72
C ASN A 903 2.00 -38.78 -17.38
N SER A 904 3.03 -38.19 -18.01
CA SER A 904 4.24 -38.88 -18.45
C SER A 904 5.31 -38.72 -17.37
N ILE A 905 5.69 -39.81 -16.70
CA ILE A 905 6.62 -39.81 -15.56
C ILE A 905 7.77 -40.76 -15.85
N ILE A 906 8.83 -40.22 -16.45
CA ILE A 906 9.86 -41.02 -17.10
C ILE A 906 11.26 -40.70 -16.55
N SER A 907 12.07 -41.74 -16.27
CA SER A 907 13.50 -41.57 -15.94
C SER A 907 13.79 -40.65 -14.76
N ASN A 908 12.91 -40.65 -13.74
CA ASN A 908 13.13 -39.99 -12.46
C ASN A 908 13.70 -40.99 -11.42
N GLY A 909 14.04 -40.52 -10.22
CA GLY A 909 14.46 -41.39 -9.10
C GLY A 909 13.44 -42.49 -8.80
N LYS A 910 12.27 -42.12 -8.30
CA LYS A 910 11.04 -42.95 -8.26
C LYS A 910 10.02 -42.37 -9.26
N GLY A 911 9.07 -43.15 -9.74
CA GLY A 911 7.97 -42.60 -10.54
C GLY A 911 7.01 -41.76 -9.69
N ILE A 912 6.10 -42.44 -8.99
CA ILE A 912 5.14 -41.87 -8.04
C ILE A 912 5.41 -42.47 -6.66
N TYR A 913 5.63 -41.65 -5.64
CA TYR A 913 5.84 -42.09 -4.26
C TYR A 913 4.86 -41.36 -3.34
N LEU A 914 3.94 -42.09 -2.69
CA LEU A 914 3.03 -41.54 -1.67
C LEU A 914 3.31 -42.18 -0.31
N ALA A 915 3.57 -41.37 0.69
CA ALA A 915 3.78 -41.78 2.08
C ALA A 915 2.71 -41.17 2.99
N SER A 916 2.20 -41.97 3.93
CA SER A 916 1.19 -41.55 4.92
C SER A 916 -0.02 -40.86 4.27
N SER A 917 -0.40 -41.31 3.08
CA SER A 917 -1.33 -40.63 2.18
C SER A 917 -2.65 -41.38 2.07
N TYR A 918 -3.76 -40.65 1.99
CA TYR A 918 -5.11 -41.20 2.11
C TYR A 918 -6.01 -40.88 0.92
N ASN A 919 -6.72 -41.89 0.42
CA ASN A 919 -7.81 -41.75 -0.57
C ASN A 919 -7.41 -40.96 -1.84
N ASN A 920 -6.19 -41.19 -2.35
CA ASN A 920 -5.77 -40.62 -3.63
C ASN A 920 -6.10 -41.57 -4.78
N SER A 921 -6.22 -41.00 -5.98
CA SER A 921 -6.41 -41.78 -7.19
C SER A 921 -5.30 -41.52 -8.20
N ILE A 922 -4.61 -42.58 -8.58
CA ILE A 922 -3.51 -42.60 -9.55
C ILE A 922 -4.04 -43.31 -10.79
N GLN A 923 -4.31 -42.58 -11.89
CA GLN A 923 -5.01 -43.13 -13.05
C GLN A 923 -4.35 -42.81 -14.39
N PHE A 924 -4.33 -43.72 -15.36
CA PHE A 924 -3.93 -43.42 -16.75
C PHE A 924 -2.54 -42.78 -16.91
N ASN A 925 -1.61 -42.98 -15.95
CA ASN A 925 -0.26 -42.44 -16.06
C ASN A 925 0.65 -43.41 -16.82
N GLN A 926 1.60 -42.84 -17.57
CA GLN A 926 2.73 -43.56 -18.13
C GLN A 926 3.92 -43.42 -17.20
N VAL A 927 4.30 -44.50 -16.51
CA VAL A 927 5.36 -44.51 -15.50
C VAL A 927 6.48 -45.44 -15.94
N ALA A 928 7.57 -44.89 -16.48
CA ALA A 928 8.58 -45.69 -17.14
C ALA A 928 10.05 -45.34 -16.82
N ARG A 929 10.92 -46.36 -16.80
CA ARG A 929 12.38 -46.20 -16.70
C ARG A 929 12.85 -45.42 -15.46
N ASN A 930 12.07 -45.41 -14.38
CA ASN A 930 12.45 -44.76 -13.13
C ASN A 930 13.43 -45.63 -12.32
N GLY A 931 14.29 -45.01 -11.51
CA GLY A 931 15.48 -45.63 -10.93
C GLY A 931 15.29 -46.52 -9.69
N ASN A 932 14.24 -46.32 -8.91
CA ASN A 932 13.94 -47.04 -7.66
C ASN A 932 12.43 -47.29 -7.50
N GLY A 933 11.85 -47.77 -8.59
CA GLY A 933 10.46 -48.20 -8.69
C GLY A 933 9.50 -47.24 -9.40
N GLY A 934 8.41 -47.81 -9.88
CA GLY A 934 7.36 -47.10 -10.63
C GLY A 934 6.40 -46.37 -9.69
N ILE A 935 5.52 -47.11 -9.01
CA ILE A 935 4.55 -46.56 -8.05
C ILE A 935 4.79 -47.17 -6.66
N TYR A 936 4.96 -46.34 -5.64
CA TYR A 936 5.24 -46.78 -4.27
C TYR A 936 4.27 -46.09 -3.30
N LEU A 937 3.48 -46.88 -2.58
CA LEU A 937 2.70 -46.47 -1.42
C LEU A 937 3.31 -46.99 -0.11
N SER A 938 3.52 -46.11 0.87
CA SER A 938 4.06 -46.47 2.21
C SER A 938 3.17 -45.88 3.31
N TYR A 939 2.81 -46.65 4.33
CA TYR A 939 1.94 -46.20 5.45
C TYR A 939 0.63 -45.54 4.99
N SER A 940 0.12 -45.93 3.83
CA SER A 940 -0.94 -45.21 3.12
C SER A 940 -2.24 -46.00 3.12
N GLN A 941 -3.37 -45.31 2.92
CA GLN A 941 -4.69 -45.91 3.13
C GLN A 941 -5.69 -45.51 2.03
N GLU A 942 -6.56 -46.45 1.63
CA GLU A 942 -7.69 -46.20 0.72
C GLU A 942 -7.31 -45.64 -0.67
N ASN A 943 -6.06 -45.80 -1.09
CA ASN A 943 -5.60 -45.29 -2.39
C ASN A 943 -6.01 -46.23 -3.53
N LYS A 944 -6.27 -45.63 -4.70
CA LYS A 944 -6.67 -46.34 -5.93
C LYS A 944 -5.64 -46.13 -7.02
N ILE A 945 -5.14 -47.22 -7.60
CA ILE A 945 -4.21 -47.24 -8.74
C ILE A 945 -4.93 -47.93 -9.90
N ILE A 946 -5.32 -47.17 -10.92
CA ILE A 946 -6.26 -47.61 -11.96
C ILE A 946 -5.69 -47.37 -13.36
N SER A 947 -5.66 -48.38 -14.23
CA SER A 947 -5.35 -48.20 -15.65
C SER A 947 -4.04 -47.47 -15.97
N ASN A 948 -3.00 -47.67 -15.17
CA ASN A 948 -1.67 -47.11 -15.44
C ASN A 948 -0.83 -48.06 -16.32
N ASP A 949 0.03 -47.48 -17.15
CA ASP A 949 1.06 -48.18 -17.92
C ASP A 949 2.41 -48.03 -17.19
N ILE A 950 2.88 -49.11 -16.58
CA ILE A 950 4.08 -49.14 -15.71
C ILE A 950 5.13 -50.02 -16.35
N THR A 951 6.16 -49.42 -16.93
CA THR A 951 7.08 -50.14 -17.84
C THR A 951 8.55 -49.91 -17.50
N ASN A 952 9.32 -50.99 -17.36
CA ASN A 952 10.79 -50.98 -17.24
C ASN A 952 11.37 -50.08 -16.13
N ASN A 953 10.71 -50.01 -14.97
CA ASN A 953 11.25 -49.30 -13.81
C ASN A 953 12.27 -50.19 -13.08
N MET A 954 13.43 -49.64 -12.68
CA MET A 954 14.44 -50.37 -11.92
C MET A 954 13.92 -50.68 -10.51
N GLY A 955 14.18 -51.90 -10.01
CA GLY A 955 13.62 -52.41 -8.75
C GLY A 955 12.20 -52.97 -8.93
N PHE A 956 11.26 -52.55 -8.09
CA PHE A 956 9.85 -52.97 -8.15
C PHE A 956 9.02 -52.04 -9.04
N ASN A 957 8.15 -52.58 -9.90
CA ASN A 957 7.26 -51.70 -10.67
C ASN A 957 6.20 -51.05 -9.78
N MET A 958 5.61 -51.82 -8.86
CA MET A 958 4.68 -51.32 -7.86
C MET A 958 4.95 -51.90 -6.47
N ILE A 959 4.91 -51.05 -5.44
CA ILE A 959 5.04 -51.44 -4.02
C ILE A 959 3.90 -50.84 -3.21
N VAL A 960 3.27 -51.68 -2.39
CA VAL A 960 2.32 -51.29 -1.34
C VAL A 960 2.88 -51.83 -0.02
N GLU A 961 3.37 -50.92 0.82
CA GLU A 961 4.10 -51.24 2.04
C GLU A 961 3.38 -50.68 3.27
N THR A 962 3.17 -51.51 4.29
CA THR A 962 2.55 -51.12 5.57
C THR A 962 1.27 -50.29 5.37
N SER A 963 0.48 -50.64 4.34
CA SER A 963 -0.64 -49.86 3.84
C SER A 963 -1.93 -50.65 3.94
N GLN A 964 -3.07 -49.96 3.86
CA GLN A 964 -4.39 -50.58 4.05
C GLN A 964 -5.36 -50.20 2.95
N ASN A 965 -6.29 -51.10 2.63
CA ASN A 965 -7.42 -50.82 1.73
C ASN A 965 -7.00 -50.28 0.35
N THR A 966 -5.82 -50.67 -0.14
CA THR A 966 -5.32 -50.20 -1.43
C THR A 966 -5.93 -51.01 -2.57
N SER A 967 -6.34 -50.30 -3.61
CA SER A 967 -7.14 -50.78 -4.73
C SER A 967 -6.35 -50.67 -6.03
N ILE A 968 -5.92 -51.79 -6.62
CA ILE A 968 -5.08 -51.86 -7.82
C ILE A 968 -5.87 -52.55 -8.94
N PHE A 969 -6.33 -51.77 -9.92
CA PHE A 969 -7.28 -52.21 -10.95
C PHE A 969 -6.78 -51.89 -12.37
N ASP A 970 -6.94 -52.83 -13.31
CA ASP A 970 -6.75 -52.60 -14.74
C ASP A 970 -5.37 -52.06 -15.16
N ASN A 971 -4.32 -52.24 -14.34
CA ASN A 971 -2.99 -51.75 -14.67
C ASN A 971 -2.25 -52.71 -15.59
N THR A 972 -1.44 -52.15 -16.50
CA THR A 972 -0.51 -52.92 -17.34
C THR A 972 0.89 -52.71 -16.82
N ILE A 973 1.52 -53.79 -16.35
CA ILE A 973 2.89 -53.78 -15.84
C ILE A 973 3.75 -54.63 -16.77
N THR A 974 4.73 -53.98 -17.42
CA THR A 974 5.74 -54.66 -18.24
C THR A 974 7.10 -54.49 -17.58
N ALA A 975 7.64 -55.57 -17.01
CA ALA A 975 8.89 -55.52 -16.27
C ALA A 975 10.07 -56.03 -17.10
N SER A 976 11.16 -55.26 -17.09
CA SER A 976 12.51 -55.74 -17.41
C SER A 976 13.41 -55.79 -16.17
N SER A 977 12.83 -55.60 -14.98
CA SER A 977 13.56 -55.38 -13.72
C SER A 977 13.97 -56.70 -13.04
N ILE A 978 14.56 -56.61 -11.85
CA ILE A 978 15.25 -57.71 -11.12
C ILE A 978 14.54 -58.14 -9.82
N GLN A 979 13.27 -57.75 -9.62
CA GLN A 979 12.54 -58.00 -8.36
C GLN A 979 11.08 -58.45 -8.60
N SER A 980 10.09 -57.56 -8.41
CA SER A 980 8.67 -57.94 -8.50
C SER A 980 7.87 -56.95 -9.34
N GLY A 981 6.85 -57.46 -10.04
CA GLY A 981 5.86 -56.63 -10.75
C GLY A 981 5.05 -55.79 -9.76
N ILE A 982 4.30 -56.45 -8.90
CA ILE A 982 3.56 -55.85 -7.78
C ILE A 982 3.99 -56.51 -6.48
N LYS A 983 4.40 -55.71 -5.48
CA LYS A 983 4.69 -56.18 -4.13
C LYS A 983 3.72 -55.60 -3.11
N VAL A 984 3.10 -56.46 -2.32
CA VAL A 984 2.27 -56.14 -1.14
C VAL A 984 3.00 -56.65 0.09
N TYR A 985 3.44 -55.74 0.94
CA TYR A 985 4.30 -56.04 2.09
C TYR A 985 3.70 -55.46 3.38
N ALA A 986 3.56 -56.28 4.42
CA ALA A 986 2.97 -55.89 5.71
C ALA A 986 1.66 -55.09 5.60
N SER A 987 0.84 -55.42 4.60
CA SER A 987 -0.34 -54.64 4.22
C SER A 987 -1.64 -55.41 4.35
N GLU A 988 -2.72 -54.70 4.63
CA GLU A 988 -4.03 -55.29 4.94
C GLU A 988 -5.08 -54.89 3.91
N SER A 989 -5.97 -55.83 3.57
CA SER A 989 -7.17 -55.57 2.76
C SER A 989 -6.88 -54.94 1.39
N CYS A 990 -5.74 -55.31 0.77
CA CYS A 990 -5.41 -54.85 -0.58
C CYS A 990 -6.20 -55.65 -1.64
N LYS A 991 -6.59 -55.00 -2.74
CA LYS A 991 -7.32 -55.62 -3.85
C LYS A 991 -6.58 -55.42 -5.14
N LEU A 992 -6.11 -56.51 -5.74
CA LEU A 992 -5.39 -56.54 -7.01
C LEU A 992 -6.30 -57.25 -8.01
N VAL A 993 -6.98 -56.48 -8.86
CA VAL A 993 -8.02 -57.01 -9.76
C VAL A 993 -7.75 -56.64 -11.21
N ASN A 994 -7.85 -57.63 -12.10
CA ASN A 994 -7.78 -57.43 -13.56
C ASN A 994 -6.50 -56.72 -14.05
N ASN A 995 -5.36 -56.91 -13.38
CA ASN A 995 -4.08 -56.37 -13.82
C ASN A 995 -3.41 -57.34 -14.79
N THR A 996 -2.69 -56.78 -15.77
CA THR A 996 -1.84 -57.54 -16.70
C THR A 996 -0.38 -57.35 -16.30
N VAL A 997 0.31 -58.43 -15.97
CA VAL A 997 1.71 -58.40 -15.50
C VAL A 997 2.55 -59.30 -16.40
N ILE A 998 3.49 -58.71 -17.13
CA ILE A 998 4.31 -59.38 -18.16
C ILE A 998 5.79 -59.09 -17.88
N SER A 999 6.63 -60.12 -17.90
CA SER A 999 8.10 -59.99 -17.84
C SER A 999 8.75 -60.86 -18.89
N SER A 1000 10.01 -60.58 -19.24
CA SER A 1000 10.84 -61.46 -20.06
C SER A 1000 11.98 -62.10 -19.24
N ASN A 1001 11.99 -61.90 -17.92
CA ASN A 1001 13.06 -62.34 -17.01
C ASN A 1001 12.57 -63.45 -16.07
N ASN A 1002 13.27 -64.58 -16.06
CA ASN A 1002 12.94 -65.78 -15.27
C ASN A 1002 13.43 -65.75 -13.81
N TYR A 1003 13.75 -64.58 -13.24
CA TYR A 1003 14.32 -64.48 -11.88
C TYR A 1003 13.37 -63.87 -10.84
N ASP A 1004 12.13 -63.54 -11.23
CA ASP A 1004 11.31 -62.52 -10.55
C ASP A 1004 9.89 -63.00 -10.16
N TYR A 1005 9.20 -62.23 -9.32
CA TYR A 1005 7.81 -62.47 -8.92
C TYR A 1005 6.84 -61.53 -9.66
N ALA A 1006 5.77 -62.05 -10.27
CA ALA A 1006 4.80 -61.15 -10.91
C ALA A 1006 4.00 -60.37 -9.84
N ILE A 1007 3.42 -61.11 -8.89
CA ILE A 1007 2.75 -60.58 -7.71
C ILE A 1007 3.36 -61.24 -6.46
N GLU A 1008 3.82 -60.43 -5.52
CA GLU A 1008 4.41 -60.85 -4.25
C GLU A 1008 3.55 -60.33 -3.09
N VAL A 1009 3.07 -61.23 -2.20
CA VAL A 1009 2.31 -60.88 -0.99
C VAL A 1009 3.02 -61.45 0.24
N THR A 1010 3.62 -60.58 1.07
CA THR A 1010 4.57 -61.01 2.10
C THR A 1010 4.43 -60.33 3.46
N GLU A 1011 5.05 -60.92 4.48
CA GLU A 1011 5.27 -60.38 5.84
C GLU A 1011 3.99 -59.92 6.57
N ASN A 1012 3.21 -60.87 7.10
CA ASN A 1012 1.94 -60.65 7.79
C ASN A 1012 0.88 -59.86 6.99
N SER A 1013 1.07 -59.72 5.67
CA SER A 1013 0.03 -59.21 4.81
C SER A 1013 -1.21 -60.09 4.89
N ASN A 1014 -2.39 -59.48 4.95
CA ASN A 1014 -3.62 -60.19 5.22
C ASN A 1014 -4.83 -59.61 4.52
N PHE A 1015 -5.88 -60.44 4.38
CA PHE A 1015 -7.13 -60.08 3.70
C PHE A 1015 -6.92 -59.52 2.29
N THR A 1016 -5.79 -59.85 1.64
CA THR A 1016 -5.49 -59.38 0.27
C THR A 1016 -6.20 -60.28 -0.73
N GLU A 1017 -6.90 -59.65 -1.68
CA GLU A 1017 -7.62 -60.27 -2.78
C GLU A 1017 -6.79 -60.11 -4.08
N VAL A 1018 -6.36 -61.20 -4.70
CA VAL A 1018 -5.69 -61.22 -6.00
C VAL A 1018 -6.60 -61.94 -6.99
N ILE A 1019 -7.33 -61.18 -7.81
CA ILE A 1019 -8.47 -61.68 -8.57
C ILE A 1019 -8.39 -61.30 -10.07
N LEU A 1020 -8.71 -62.22 -10.98
CA LEU A 1020 -8.82 -61.93 -12.43
C LEU A 1020 -7.54 -61.38 -13.09
N ASN A 1021 -6.36 -61.53 -12.50
CA ASN A 1021 -5.13 -61.01 -13.08
C ASN A 1021 -4.60 -61.94 -14.18
N ASN A 1022 -3.95 -61.36 -15.19
CA ASN A 1022 -3.31 -62.06 -16.29
C ASN A 1022 -1.78 -61.96 -16.15
N ILE A 1023 -1.12 -63.08 -15.92
CA ILE A 1023 0.31 -63.16 -15.58
C ILE A 1023 1.05 -64.05 -16.59
N ILE A 1024 2.12 -63.51 -17.18
CA ILE A 1024 2.87 -64.16 -18.26
C ILE A 1024 4.38 -64.00 -18.04
N GLU A 1025 5.14 -65.11 -18.14
CA GLU A 1025 6.61 -65.14 -18.25
C GLU A 1025 7.39 -64.58 -17.02
N TYR A 1026 7.17 -65.16 -15.83
CA TYR A 1026 7.92 -64.85 -14.59
C TYR A 1026 8.56 -66.09 -13.95
N ASN A 1027 9.43 -65.93 -12.94
CA ASN A 1027 9.84 -67.08 -12.13
C ASN A 1027 8.63 -67.62 -11.37
N THR A 1028 8.04 -66.81 -10.51
CA THR A 1028 6.79 -67.15 -9.83
C THR A 1028 5.70 -66.17 -10.23
N GLY A 1029 4.55 -66.68 -10.65
CA GLY A 1029 3.40 -65.83 -10.96
C GLY A 1029 2.91 -65.12 -9.71
N ILE A 1030 2.44 -65.87 -8.71
CA ILE A 1030 2.01 -65.32 -7.42
C ILE A 1030 2.82 -65.97 -6.29
N TYR A 1031 3.64 -65.19 -5.60
CA TYR A 1031 4.42 -65.62 -4.44
C TYR A 1031 3.81 -65.12 -3.14
N ILE A 1032 3.60 -66.03 -2.18
CA ILE A 1032 2.99 -65.76 -0.88
C ILE A 1032 3.94 -66.22 0.21
N GLN A 1033 4.28 -65.34 1.15
CA GLN A 1033 5.18 -65.70 2.26
C GLN A 1033 4.77 -65.04 3.58
N ASN A 1034 4.69 -65.83 4.66
CA ASN A 1034 4.35 -65.32 6.00
C ASN A 1034 3.03 -64.52 6.03
N ALA A 1035 2.07 -64.83 5.15
CA ALA A 1035 0.81 -64.10 4.99
C ALA A 1035 -0.37 -64.91 5.55
N HIS A 1036 -1.55 -64.28 5.64
CA HIS A 1036 -2.74 -65.01 6.08
C HIS A 1036 -4.08 -64.44 5.62
N HIS A 1037 -5.08 -65.31 5.48
CA HIS A 1037 -6.45 -64.95 5.05
C HIS A 1037 -6.49 -64.31 3.66
N LEU A 1038 -5.62 -64.74 2.76
CA LEU A 1038 -5.58 -64.29 1.37
C LEU A 1038 -6.63 -65.00 0.50
N ILE A 1039 -7.12 -64.30 -0.51
CA ILE A 1039 -7.99 -64.85 -1.56
C ILE A 1039 -7.29 -64.70 -2.91
N ILE A 1040 -6.93 -65.82 -3.53
CA ILE A 1040 -6.30 -65.87 -4.86
C ILE A 1040 -7.26 -66.56 -5.82
N ALA A 1041 -7.95 -65.79 -6.67
CA ALA A 1041 -9.07 -66.32 -7.44
C ALA A 1041 -9.14 -65.91 -8.91
N SER A 1042 -9.55 -66.83 -9.78
CA SER A 1042 -9.83 -66.51 -11.19
C SER A 1042 -8.67 -65.88 -11.97
N ASN A 1043 -7.42 -66.09 -11.55
CA ASN A 1043 -6.25 -65.58 -12.27
C ASN A 1043 -5.86 -66.53 -13.41
N ASN A 1044 -5.32 -65.96 -14.49
CA ASN A 1044 -4.74 -66.68 -15.61
C ASN A 1044 -3.21 -66.57 -15.54
N ILE A 1045 -2.50 -67.68 -15.31
CA ILE A 1045 -1.05 -67.67 -15.05
C ILE A 1045 -0.35 -68.66 -15.98
N SER A 1046 0.59 -68.15 -16.80
CA SER A 1046 1.27 -69.00 -17.78
C SER A 1046 2.75 -68.70 -17.96
N ARG A 1047 3.49 -69.71 -18.41
CA ARG A 1047 4.93 -69.64 -18.71
C ARG A 1047 5.79 -69.24 -17.50
N CYS A 1048 5.41 -69.68 -16.31
CA CYS A 1048 6.15 -69.46 -15.07
C CYS A 1048 6.86 -70.73 -14.56
N MET A 1049 7.91 -70.59 -13.75
CA MET A 1049 8.46 -71.74 -13.01
C MET A 1049 7.43 -72.23 -11.97
N TYR A 1050 6.85 -71.31 -11.20
CA TYR A 1050 5.73 -71.62 -10.30
C TYR A 1050 4.56 -70.72 -10.68
N GLY A 1051 3.38 -71.30 -10.96
CA GLY A 1051 2.17 -70.50 -11.15
C GLY A 1051 1.83 -69.74 -9.87
N ILE A 1052 1.62 -70.49 -8.78
CA ILE A 1052 1.45 -69.97 -7.43
C ILE A 1052 2.40 -70.70 -6.49
N TYR A 1053 3.18 -69.97 -5.68
CA TYR A 1053 4.00 -70.54 -4.61
C TYR A 1053 3.64 -69.91 -3.27
N SER A 1054 3.10 -70.73 -2.35
CA SER A 1054 2.79 -70.32 -0.98
C SER A 1054 3.77 -70.93 0.04
N ASN A 1055 4.35 -70.09 0.89
CA ASN A 1055 5.35 -70.48 1.88
C ASN A 1055 4.98 -69.93 3.27
N SER A 1056 4.97 -70.79 4.30
CA SER A 1056 4.83 -70.38 5.70
C SER A 1056 3.59 -69.50 5.99
N SER A 1057 2.50 -69.74 5.25
CA SER A 1057 1.28 -68.93 5.29
C SER A 1057 0.09 -69.75 5.81
N LYS A 1058 -1.01 -69.07 6.19
CA LYS A 1058 -2.15 -69.74 6.85
C LYS A 1058 -3.51 -69.17 6.49
N ASN A 1059 -4.53 -70.03 6.49
CA ASN A 1059 -5.93 -69.65 6.24
C ASN A 1059 -6.18 -69.02 4.86
N ASP A 1060 -5.32 -69.27 3.88
CA ASP A 1060 -5.47 -68.73 2.53
C ASP A 1060 -6.40 -69.62 1.67
N THR A 1061 -7.03 -69.02 0.66
CA THR A 1061 -7.92 -69.73 -0.29
C THR A 1061 -7.50 -69.44 -1.72
N ILE A 1062 -7.15 -70.48 -2.47
CA ILE A 1062 -6.74 -70.45 -3.87
C ILE A 1062 -7.80 -71.16 -4.71
N TYR A 1063 -8.55 -70.43 -5.54
CA TYR A 1063 -9.64 -71.06 -6.30
C TYR A 1063 -9.94 -70.51 -7.69
N ALA A 1064 -10.52 -71.34 -8.56
CA ALA A 1064 -10.94 -70.94 -9.90
C ALA A 1064 -9.81 -70.36 -10.79
N ASN A 1065 -8.53 -70.59 -10.48
CA ASN A 1065 -7.42 -70.11 -11.30
C ASN A 1065 -7.14 -71.07 -12.45
N THR A 1066 -6.77 -70.53 -13.60
CA THR A 1066 -6.28 -71.28 -14.76
C THR A 1066 -4.76 -71.12 -14.83
N MET A 1067 -4.03 -72.23 -14.75
CA MET A 1067 -2.57 -72.25 -14.76
C MET A 1067 -2.07 -73.21 -15.84
N HIS A 1068 -1.27 -72.72 -16.78
CA HIS A 1068 -0.78 -73.59 -17.85
C HIS A 1068 0.61 -73.27 -18.36
N SER A 1069 1.26 -74.27 -18.96
CA SER A 1069 2.62 -74.11 -19.50
C SER A 1069 3.62 -73.64 -18.43
N ASN A 1070 3.42 -74.05 -17.17
CA ASN A 1070 4.29 -73.73 -16.05
C ASN A 1070 5.19 -74.93 -15.70
N ASP A 1071 6.31 -74.74 -14.98
CA ASP A 1071 7.05 -75.89 -14.44
C ASP A 1071 6.22 -76.55 -13.33
N TYR A 1072 5.67 -75.79 -12.38
CA TYR A 1072 4.66 -76.23 -11.42
C TYR A 1072 3.47 -75.28 -11.42
N GLY A 1073 2.24 -75.81 -11.40
CA GLY A 1073 1.03 -75.01 -11.24
C GLY A 1073 0.97 -74.35 -9.87
N ILE A 1074 0.86 -75.15 -8.80
CA ILE A 1074 0.83 -74.68 -7.42
C ILE A 1074 1.89 -75.42 -6.60
N LYS A 1075 2.72 -74.67 -5.87
CA LYS A 1075 3.66 -75.19 -4.87
C LYS A 1075 3.32 -74.63 -3.49
N VAL A 1076 3.37 -75.48 -2.48
CA VAL A 1076 3.05 -75.11 -1.09
C VAL A 1076 4.11 -75.67 -0.16
N TYR A 1077 4.63 -74.85 0.74
CA TYR A 1077 5.63 -75.25 1.73
C TYR A 1077 5.28 -74.70 3.12
N ASN A 1078 5.26 -75.55 4.14
CA ASN A 1078 5.06 -75.15 5.55
C ASN A 1078 3.77 -74.34 5.80
N ASN A 1079 2.67 -74.65 5.11
CA ASN A 1079 1.40 -73.93 5.27
C ASN A 1079 0.45 -74.64 6.25
N LEU A 1080 -0.47 -73.86 6.82
CA LEU A 1080 -1.52 -74.35 7.72
C LEU A 1080 -2.92 -73.94 7.23
N ASN A 1081 -3.85 -74.90 7.13
CA ASN A 1081 -5.26 -74.61 6.82
C ASN A 1081 -5.46 -73.88 5.46
N LEU A 1082 -4.70 -74.28 4.44
CA LEU A 1082 -4.82 -73.77 3.07
C LEU A 1082 -5.95 -74.50 2.31
N LYS A 1083 -6.77 -73.76 1.55
CA LYS A 1083 -7.81 -74.33 0.69
C LYS A 1083 -7.47 -74.11 -0.78
N ILE A 1084 -7.33 -75.18 -1.55
CA ILE A 1084 -7.07 -75.15 -2.99
C ILE A 1084 -8.24 -75.83 -3.71
N HIS A 1085 -9.09 -75.09 -4.40
CA HIS A 1085 -10.26 -75.69 -5.04
C HIS A 1085 -10.69 -75.10 -6.37
N ASN A 1086 -11.34 -75.89 -7.22
CA ASN A 1086 -11.87 -75.43 -8.52
C ASN A 1086 -10.82 -74.84 -9.48
N ASN A 1087 -9.52 -75.13 -9.30
CA ASN A 1087 -8.49 -74.64 -10.23
C ASN A 1087 -8.34 -75.58 -11.42
N GLU A 1088 -7.98 -75.02 -12.57
CA GLU A 1088 -7.64 -75.75 -13.79
C GLU A 1088 -6.13 -75.66 -14.03
N ILE A 1089 -5.42 -76.78 -14.08
CA ILE A 1089 -3.96 -76.83 -14.25
C ILE A 1089 -3.59 -77.78 -15.37
N TYR A 1090 -2.90 -77.29 -16.40
CA TYR A 1090 -2.54 -78.13 -17.54
C TYR A 1090 -1.22 -77.82 -18.22
N GLN A 1091 -0.73 -78.76 -19.04
CA GLN A 1091 0.53 -78.61 -19.80
C GLN A 1091 1.71 -78.15 -18.92
N SER A 1092 1.76 -78.63 -17.67
CA SER A 1092 2.78 -78.24 -16.69
C SER A 1092 3.54 -79.47 -16.18
N ASN A 1093 4.81 -79.33 -15.76
CA ASN A 1093 5.54 -80.51 -15.25
C ASN A 1093 4.94 -80.99 -13.92
N GLY A 1094 4.60 -80.09 -13.00
CA GLY A 1094 3.86 -80.36 -11.77
C GLY A 1094 2.51 -79.65 -11.72
N GLY A 1095 1.49 -80.31 -11.18
CA GLY A 1095 0.16 -79.75 -10.94
C GLY A 1095 0.11 -79.01 -9.60
N ILE A 1096 -0.07 -79.76 -8.51
CA ILE A 1096 -0.11 -79.25 -7.12
C ILE A 1096 0.89 -80.02 -6.25
N GLU A 1097 1.87 -79.33 -5.69
CA GLU A 1097 2.82 -79.88 -4.72
C GLU A 1097 2.59 -79.30 -3.32
N ILE A 1098 2.42 -80.15 -2.31
CA ILE A 1098 2.26 -79.80 -0.90
C ILE A 1098 3.40 -80.39 -0.08
N SER A 1099 4.20 -79.53 0.55
CA SER A 1099 5.37 -79.94 1.34
C SER A 1099 5.28 -79.41 2.77
N SER A 1100 5.62 -80.23 3.76
CA SER A 1100 5.67 -79.89 5.19
C SER A 1100 4.42 -79.14 5.71
N SER A 1101 3.24 -79.41 5.15
CA SER A 1101 2.02 -78.63 5.41
C SER A 1101 0.94 -79.44 6.11
N GLU A 1102 0.06 -78.73 6.81
CA GLU A 1102 -0.95 -79.33 7.69
C GLU A 1102 -2.35 -78.75 7.46
N GLN A 1103 -3.40 -79.58 7.62
CA GLN A 1103 -4.80 -79.17 7.56
C GLN A 1103 -5.23 -78.55 6.21
N CYS A 1104 -4.52 -78.83 5.13
CA CYS A 1104 -4.82 -78.32 3.80
C CYS A 1104 -5.93 -79.16 3.12
N ILE A 1105 -6.79 -78.48 2.35
CA ILE A 1105 -7.89 -79.10 1.60
C ILE A 1105 -7.68 -78.84 0.11
N ILE A 1106 -7.49 -79.90 -0.66
CA ILE A 1106 -7.31 -79.88 -2.12
C ILE A 1106 -8.57 -80.50 -2.72
N GLN A 1107 -9.45 -79.66 -3.26
CA GLN A 1107 -10.80 -80.07 -3.62
C GLN A 1107 -11.25 -79.65 -5.02
N SER A 1108 -11.86 -80.55 -5.80
CA SER A 1108 -12.55 -80.15 -7.05
C SER A 1108 -11.65 -79.43 -8.06
N ASN A 1109 -10.36 -79.72 -8.09
CA ASN A 1109 -9.44 -79.20 -9.11
C ASN A 1109 -9.46 -80.10 -10.35
N TYR A 1110 -9.30 -79.49 -11.52
CA TYR A 1110 -9.21 -80.15 -12.82
C TYR A 1110 -7.77 -80.08 -13.32
N ILE A 1111 -7.05 -81.20 -13.29
CA ILE A 1111 -5.61 -81.25 -13.61
C ILE A 1111 -5.40 -82.18 -14.79
N HIS A 1112 -4.81 -81.70 -15.89
CA HIS A 1112 -4.63 -82.55 -17.06
C HIS A 1112 -3.37 -82.27 -17.88
N ASP A 1113 -2.87 -83.28 -18.59
CA ASP A 1113 -1.66 -83.18 -19.42
C ASP A 1113 -0.44 -82.68 -18.61
N CYS A 1114 -0.29 -83.16 -17.37
CA CYS A 1114 0.81 -82.85 -16.46
C CYS A 1114 1.73 -84.06 -16.19
N ILE A 1115 2.99 -83.86 -15.79
CA ILE A 1115 3.87 -85.00 -15.43
C ILE A 1115 3.48 -85.53 -14.02
N TYR A 1116 3.39 -84.67 -13.01
CA TYR A 1116 2.91 -85.01 -11.67
C TYR A 1116 1.66 -84.21 -11.35
N SER A 1117 0.53 -84.85 -11.03
CA SER A 1117 -0.73 -84.09 -10.82
C SER A 1117 -0.82 -83.52 -9.42
N ILE A 1118 -0.77 -84.36 -8.39
CA ILE A 1118 -0.78 -83.94 -6.98
C ILE A 1118 0.32 -84.70 -6.25
N SER A 1119 1.22 -84.00 -5.56
CA SER A 1119 2.31 -84.60 -4.79
C SER A 1119 2.40 -84.02 -3.38
N PHE A 1120 2.64 -84.88 -2.39
CA PHE A 1120 2.70 -84.54 -0.97
C PHE A 1120 4.00 -85.05 -0.38
N TRP A 1121 4.72 -84.19 0.34
CA TRP A 1121 6.01 -84.48 0.95
C TRP A 1121 6.00 -84.07 2.42
N MET A 1122 6.28 -85.00 3.33
CA MET A 1122 6.37 -84.73 4.78
C MET A 1122 5.16 -83.97 5.37
N SER A 1123 3.95 -84.21 4.84
CA SER A 1123 2.73 -83.44 5.14
C SER A 1123 1.67 -84.28 5.84
N LYS A 1124 0.87 -83.69 6.73
CA LYS A 1124 -0.07 -84.46 7.56
C LYS A 1124 -1.44 -83.80 7.74
N ASN A 1125 -2.45 -84.58 8.10
CA ASN A 1125 -3.80 -84.07 8.40
C ASN A 1125 -4.47 -83.33 7.23
N ASN A 1126 -4.17 -83.69 5.98
CA ASN A 1126 -4.70 -83.02 4.79
C ASN A 1126 -5.79 -83.87 4.09
N ILE A 1127 -6.60 -83.22 3.27
CA ILE A 1127 -7.71 -83.83 2.54
C ILE A 1127 -7.57 -83.54 1.04
N ILE A 1128 -7.49 -84.59 0.22
CA ILE A 1128 -7.56 -84.55 -1.24
C ILE A 1128 -8.89 -85.14 -1.66
N VAL A 1129 -9.84 -84.31 -2.13
CA VAL A 1129 -11.23 -84.75 -2.36
C VAL A 1129 -11.83 -84.26 -3.68
N ASN A 1130 -12.56 -85.12 -4.39
CA ASN A 1130 -13.31 -84.75 -5.60
C ASN A 1130 -12.45 -84.10 -6.72
N ASN A 1131 -11.17 -84.43 -6.85
CA ASN A 1131 -10.33 -83.88 -7.93
C ASN A 1131 -10.41 -84.75 -9.19
N ASP A 1132 -10.39 -84.09 -10.34
CA ASP A 1132 -10.48 -84.68 -11.67
C ASP A 1132 -9.09 -84.60 -12.34
N ILE A 1133 -8.46 -85.76 -12.58
CA ILE A 1133 -7.10 -85.87 -13.11
C ILE A 1133 -7.12 -86.65 -14.42
N TYR A 1134 -6.66 -86.02 -15.52
CA TYR A 1134 -6.66 -86.62 -16.86
C TYR A 1134 -5.29 -86.59 -17.54
N ASN A 1135 -4.91 -87.69 -18.21
CA ASN A 1135 -3.71 -87.73 -19.07
C ASN A 1135 -2.41 -87.27 -18.40
N SER A 1136 -2.27 -87.53 -17.11
CA SER A 1136 -1.06 -87.17 -16.38
C SER A 1136 -0.15 -88.38 -16.18
N THR A 1137 1.17 -88.14 -16.15
CA THR A 1137 2.15 -89.23 -16.03
C THR A 1137 2.07 -89.92 -14.65
N ASN A 1138 1.86 -89.15 -13.58
CA ASN A 1138 1.57 -89.63 -12.22
C ASN A 1138 0.33 -88.89 -11.67
N GLY A 1139 -0.53 -89.63 -10.95
CA GLY A 1139 -1.74 -89.08 -10.35
C GLY A 1139 -1.47 -88.34 -9.03
N ILE A 1140 -1.77 -88.99 -7.91
CA ILE A 1140 -1.59 -88.51 -6.53
C ILE A 1140 -0.44 -89.28 -5.87
N HIS A 1141 0.58 -88.60 -5.39
CA HIS A 1141 1.75 -89.20 -4.72
C HIS A 1141 1.91 -88.62 -3.32
N LEU A 1142 2.01 -89.49 -2.29
CA LEU A 1142 2.31 -89.13 -0.92
C LEU A 1142 3.60 -89.82 -0.48
N GLU A 1143 4.61 -89.02 -0.11
CA GLU A 1143 5.88 -89.47 0.47
C GLU A 1143 6.03 -88.91 1.88
N ASP A 1144 6.34 -89.80 2.84
CA ASP A 1144 6.48 -89.49 4.28
C ASP A 1144 5.34 -88.62 4.86
N SER A 1145 4.12 -88.80 4.35
CA SER A 1145 2.96 -87.93 4.59
C SER A 1145 1.84 -88.68 5.32
N ASP A 1146 1.85 -88.64 6.66
CA ASP A 1146 0.99 -89.42 7.56
C ASP A 1146 -0.40 -88.79 7.78
N ASN A 1147 -1.40 -89.62 8.08
CA ASN A 1147 -2.76 -89.20 8.46
C ASN A 1147 -3.46 -88.26 7.45
N ASN A 1148 -3.43 -88.62 6.16
CA ASN A 1148 -4.11 -87.87 5.09
C ASN A 1148 -5.36 -88.62 4.59
N SER A 1149 -6.29 -87.91 3.93
CA SER A 1149 -7.49 -88.51 3.33
C SER A 1149 -7.54 -88.26 1.82
N ILE A 1150 -7.70 -89.32 1.03
CA ILE A 1150 -7.82 -89.27 -0.44
C ILE A 1150 -9.20 -89.83 -0.83
N LEU A 1151 -10.15 -88.95 -1.15
CA LEU A 1151 -11.57 -89.28 -1.23
C LEU A 1151 -12.21 -88.87 -2.56
N TYR A 1152 -13.00 -89.75 -3.18
CA TYR A 1152 -13.85 -89.39 -4.33
C TYR A 1152 -13.11 -88.77 -5.53
N ASN A 1153 -11.81 -89.01 -5.70
CA ASN A 1153 -11.06 -88.47 -6.84
C ASN A 1153 -11.27 -89.33 -8.09
N TYR A 1154 -11.27 -88.69 -9.26
CA TYR A 1154 -11.48 -89.30 -10.57
C TYR A 1154 -10.19 -89.20 -11.39
N LEU A 1155 -9.51 -90.32 -11.63
CA LEU A 1155 -8.21 -90.38 -12.30
C LEU A 1155 -8.30 -91.25 -13.56
N VAL A 1156 -8.08 -90.68 -14.75
CA VAL A 1156 -8.21 -91.40 -16.04
C VAL A 1156 -7.11 -91.01 -17.05
N ASN A 1157 -6.45 -92.00 -17.66
CA ASN A 1157 -5.64 -91.78 -18.87
C ASN A 1157 -6.34 -92.30 -20.13
N ILE A 1158 -6.23 -91.55 -21.22
CA ILE A 1158 -6.84 -91.93 -22.52
C ILE A 1158 -5.82 -92.27 -23.62
N THR A 1159 -4.52 -92.02 -23.44
CA THR A 1159 -3.51 -92.15 -24.51
C THR A 1159 -2.54 -93.33 -24.36
N ASP A 1160 -2.10 -93.65 -23.14
CA ASP A 1160 -1.31 -94.84 -22.76
C ASP A 1160 -1.40 -95.04 -21.25
N LYS A 1161 -1.13 -96.26 -20.74
CA LYS A 1161 -1.08 -96.48 -19.29
C LYS A 1161 0.09 -95.72 -18.71
N SER A 1162 -0.19 -94.60 -18.03
CA SER A 1162 0.84 -93.82 -17.34
C SER A 1162 1.39 -94.57 -16.11
N ASN A 1163 2.24 -93.94 -15.31
CA ASN A 1163 2.95 -94.59 -14.21
C ASN A 1163 1.99 -94.90 -13.02
N ASN A 1164 2.21 -94.35 -11.83
CA ASN A 1164 1.36 -94.62 -10.68
C ASN A 1164 0.18 -93.64 -10.63
N SER A 1165 -1.05 -94.13 -10.40
CA SER A 1165 -2.20 -93.28 -10.12
C SER A 1165 -2.13 -92.76 -8.70
N ILE A 1166 -2.44 -93.56 -7.68
CA ILE A 1166 -2.23 -93.16 -6.27
C ILE A 1166 -1.04 -93.95 -5.75
N PHE A 1167 -0.02 -93.24 -5.26
CA PHE A 1167 1.22 -93.81 -4.74
C PHE A 1167 1.44 -93.34 -3.30
N LEU A 1168 1.48 -94.27 -2.35
CA LEU A 1168 1.84 -93.99 -0.96
C LEU A 1168 3.19 -94.66 -0.65
N GLU A 1169 4.17 -93.90 -0.17
CA GLU A 1169 5.48 -94.47 0.20
C GLU A 1169 6.09 -93.84 1.46
N GLY A 1170 7.15 -94.50 1.96
CA GLY A 1170 7.85 -94.12 3.18
C GLY A 1170 6.95 -94.27 4.41
N THR A 1171 6.92 -93.24 5.24
CA THR A 1171 6.13 -93.14 6.47
C THR A 1171 4.73 -92.56 6.28
N SER A 1172 4.19 -92.60 5.05
CA SER A 1172 2.82 -92.18 4.70
C SER A 1172 1.76 -93.15 5.23
N ASN A 1173 1.68 -93.29 6.54
CA ASN A 1173 0.79 -94.21 7.24
C ASN A 1173 -0.57 -93.55 7.52
N HIS A 1174 -1.50 -94.30 8.14
CA HIS A 1174 -2.82 -93.82 8.58
C HIS A 1174 -3.61 -93.06 7.50
N THR A 1175 -3.32 -93.32 6.23
CA THR A 1175 -3.97 -92.64 5.11
C THR A 1175 -5.28 -93.34 4.79
N TYR A 1176 -6.35 -92.56 4.68
CA TYR A 1176 -7.69 -93.04 4.34
C TYR A 1176 -7.96 -92.83 2.84
N VAL A 1177 -7.88 -93.90 2.05
CA VAL A 1177 -8.08 -93.88 0.60
C VAL A 1177 -9.43 -94.51 0.27
N ALA A 1178 -10.44 -93.70 -0.06
CA ALA A 1178 -11.79 -94.22 -0.29
C ALA A 1178 -12.57 -93.56 -1.43
N PHE A 1179 -13.46 -94.35 -2.05
CA PHE A 1179 -14.40 -93.87 -3.10
C PHE A 1179 -13.75 -93.28 -4.35
N ASN A 1180 -12.46 -93.54 -4.62
CA ASN A 1180 -11.77 -93.04 -5.81
C ASN A 1180 -12.07 -93.93 -7.03
N TYR A 1181 -12.14 -93.32 -8.21
CA TYR A 1181 -12.26 -94.00 -9.49
C TYR A 1181 -10.96 -93.86 -10.27
N ILE A 1182 -10.36 -94.99 -10.66
CA ILE A 1182 -9.03 -95.03 -11.29
C ILE A 1182 -9.05 -95.92 -12.51
N GLN A 1183 -8.70 -95.36 -13.68
CA GLN A 1183 -8.72 -96.05 -14.95
C GLN A 1183 -7.46 -95.84 -15.80
N ASN A 1184 -6.97 -96.93 -16.40
CA ASN A 1184 -5.86 -96.94 -17.37
C ASN A 1184 -4.51 -96.42 -16.84
N PHE A 1185 -4.08 -96.86 -15.66
CA PHE A 1185 -2.73 -96.62 -15.13
C PHE A 1185 -1.89 -97.91 -15.10
N THR A 1186 -0.56 -97.79 -14.95
CA THR A 1186 0.31 -98.94 -14.72
C THR A 1186 0.04 -99.53 -13.33
N LEU A 1187 -0.03 -98.68 -12.31
CA LEU A 1187 -0.39 -99.06 -10.95
C LEU A 1187 -1.54 -98.16 -10.49
N ALA A 1188 -2.75 -98.72 -10.30
CA ALA A 1188 -3.92 -97.92 -9.91
C ALA A 1188 -3.75 -97.36 -8.49
N LEU A 1189 -3.46 -98.25 -7.54
CA LEU A 1189 -3.04 -97.95 -6.17
C LEU A 1189 -1.72 -98.68 -5.88
N TYR A 1190 -0.63 -97.93 -5.64
CA TYR A 1190 0.66 -98.48 -5.23
C TYR A 1190 0.97 -98.06 -3.79
N ILE A 1191 1.12 -99.03 -2.90
CA ILE A 1191 1.23 -98.79 -1.46
C ILE A 1191 2.54 -99.41 -0.96
N LEU A 1192 3.39 -98.57 -0.38
CA LEU A 1192 4.70 -98.86 0.22
C LEU A 1192 4.76 -98.34 1.66
N SER A 1193 3.59 -98.15 2.28
CA SER A 1193 3.43 -97.68 3.66
C SER A 1193 2.45 -98.57 4.43
N SER A 1194 2.40 -98.41 5.74
CA SER A 1194 1.69 -99.30 6.67
C SER A 1194 0.51 -98.60 7.36
N ASN A 1195 -0.39 -99.36 7.99
CA ASN A 1195 -1.51 -98.82 8.77
C ASN A 1195 -2.51 -97.92 7.99
N ASN A 1196 -2.64 -98.11 6.68
CA ASN A 1196 -3.59 -97.36 5.85
C ASN A 1196 -4.93 -98.10 5.75
N THR A 1197 -5.99 -97.35 5.45
CA THR A 1197 -7.32 -97.93 5.17
C THR A 1197 -7.73 -97.58 3.75
N ILE A 1198 -7.93 -98.61 2.92
CA ILE A 1198 -8.23 -98.52 1.50
C ILE A 1198 -9.58 -99.18 1.25
N CYS A 1199 -10.63 -98.39 1.00
CA CYS A 1199 -11.96 -98.96 0.84
C CYS A 1199 -12.88 -98.29 -0.17
N ASN A 1200 -13.83 -99.03 -0.73
CA ASN A 1200 -14.83 -98.51 -1.67
C ASN A 1200 -14.25 -97.86 -2.94
N ASN A 1201 -13.02 -98.16 -3.35
CA ASN A 1201 -12.44 -97.64 -4.59
C ASN A 1201 -12.84 -98.50 -5.81
N ILE A 1202 -12.93 -97.87 -6.98
CA ILE A 1202 -13.22 -98.52 -8.26
C ILE A 1202 -11.96 -98.45 -9.14
N LEU A 1203 -11.31 -99.59 -9.36
CA LEU A 1203 -10.03 -99.72 -10.06
C LEU A 1203 -10.21 -100.54 -11.34
N VAL A 1204 -10.29 -99.86 -12.49
CA VAL A 1204 -10.72 -100.46 -13.77
C VAL A 1204 -9.64 -100.37 -14.84
N SER A 1205 -9.37 -101.45 -15.58
CA SER A 1205 -8.52 -101.43 -16.79
C SER A 1205 -7.06 -100.98 -16.58
N ASN A 1206 -6.52 -101.10 -15.37
CA ASN A 1206 -5.13 -100.81 -15.06
C ASN A 1206 -4.21 -102.00 -15.40
N ASN A 1207 -2.89 -101.87 -15.32
CA ASN A 1207 -1.99 -103.04 -15.37
C ASN A 1207 -2.07 -103.82 -14.05
N TYR A 1208 -1.88 -103.12 -12.93
CA TYR A 1208 -2.10 -103.60 -11.58
C TYR A 1208 -3.20 -102.76 -10.91
N GLY A 1209 -4.18 -103.42 -10.28
CA GLY A 1209 -5.23 -102.74 -9.51
C GLY A 1209 -4.68 -102.14 -8.21
N LEU A 1210 -4.47 -102.98 -7.19
CA LEU A 1210 -3.88 -102.61 -5.91
C LEU A 1210 -2.59 -103.41 -5.67
N TYR A 1211 -1.46 -102.72 -5.54
CA TYR A 1211 -0.14 -103.31 -5.28
C TYR A 1211 0.36 -102.86 -3.91
N LEU A 1212 0.61 -103.79 -2.99
CA LEU A 1212 1.29 -103.56 -1.72
C LEU A 1212 2.71 -104.16 -1.71
N LYS A 1213 3.71 -103.39 -1.27
CA LYS A 1213 5.12 -103.82 -1.16
C LYS A 1213 5.74 -103.32 0.13
N ASN A 1214 6.23 -104.20 1.00
CA ASN A 1214 6.78 -103.79 2.31
C ASN A 1214 5.77 -102.95 3.11
N SER A 1215 4.50 -103.36 3.09
CA SER A 1215 3.38 -102.58 3.61
C SER A 1215 2.59 -103.42 4.61
N ASP A 1216 2.71 -103.11 5.89
CA ASP A 1216 2.14 -103.91 6.97
C ASP A 1216 0.84 -103.29 7.52
N ASP A 1217 -0.01 -104.11 8.11
CA ASP A 1217 -1.16 -103.68 8.92
C ASP A 1217 -2.19 -102.75 8.21
N ASN A 1218 -2.31 -102.83 6.88
CA ASN A 1218 -3.31 -102.07 6.13
C ASN A 1218 -4.68 -102.78 6.11
N ILE A 1219 -5.77 -102.02 6.07
CA ILE A 1219 -7.15 -102.51 5.94
C ILE A 1219 -7.64 -102.26 4.50
N ILE A 1220 -7.93 -103.32 3.76
CA ILE A 1220 -8.38 -103.27 2.37
C ILE A 1220 -9.78 -103.88 2.26
N SER A 1221 -10.81 -103.08 2.01
CA SER A 1221 -12.18 -103.61 1.95
C SER A 1221 -13.13 -102.92 0.98
N PHE A 1222 -14.11 -103.63 0.45
CA PHE A 1222 -15.16 -103.06 -0.41
C PHE A 1222 -14.66 -102.39 -1.70
N ASN A 1223 -13.43 -102.66 -2.16
CA ASN A 1223 -12.94 -102.15 -3.43
C ASN A 1223 -13.43 -103.03 -4.60
N ARG A 1224 -13.82 -102.40 -5.71
CA ARG A 1224 -14.16 -103.06 -6.97
C ARG A 1224 -12.98 -102.99 -7.92
N ILE A 1225 -12.37 -104.13 -8.22
CA ILE A 1225 -11.11 -104.22 -8.95
C ILE A 1225 -11.30 -105.09 -10.19
N GLU A 1226 -11.55 -104.47 -11.34
CA GLU A 1226 -11.99 -105.20 -12.55
C GLU A 1226 -11.17 -104.86 -13.80
N SER A 1227 -11.14 -105.80 -14.74
CA SER A 1227 -10.55 -105.62 -16.07
C SER A 1227 -9.06 -105.23 -16.12
N ASN A 1228 -8.29 -105.50 -15.05
CA ASN A 1228 -6.85 -105.20 -14.97
C ASN A 1228 -6.01 -106.23 -15.74
N SER A 1229 -4.90 -105.81 -16.37
CA SER A 1229 -4.13 -106.64 -17.31
C SER A 1229 -3.17 -107.65 -16.69
N TYR A 1230 -2.70 -107.43 -15.45
CA TYR A 1230 -1.81 -108.37 -14.74
C TYR A 1230 -2.45 -108.91 -13.46
N TYR A 1231 -2.57 -108.09 -12.41
CA TYR A 1231 -3.11 -108.51 -11.12
C TYR A 1231 -4.16 -107.50 -10.63
N GLY A 1232 -5.29 -107.99 -10.13
CA GLY A 1232 -6.24 -107.14 -9.40
C GLY A 1232 -5.66 -106.69 -8.06
N LEU A 1233 -5.15 -107.64 -7.26
CA LEU A 1233 -4.51 -107.40 -5.99
C LEU A 1233 -3.17 -108.14 -5.94
N TYR A 1234 -2.07 -107.44 -5.64
CA TYR A 1234 -0.73 -108.02 -5.58
C TYR A 1234 -0.02 -107.58 -4.29
N LEU A 1235 0.31 -108.54 -3.42
CA LEU A 1235 1.02 -108.30 -2.17
C LEU A 1235 2.38 -108.99 -2.22
N THR A 1236 3.45 -108.26 -1.91
CA THR A 1236 4.80 -108.83 -1.75
C THR A 1236 5.45 -108.27 -0.49
N THR A 1237 6.16 -109.14 0.24
CA THR A 1237 6.91 -108.78 1.46
C THR A 1237 6.11 -107.91 2.43
N SER A 1238 4.86 -108.29 2.71
CA SER A 1238 3.88 -107.51 3.50
C SER A 1238 3.14 -108.44 4.47
N SER A 1239 2.83 -108.00 5.69
CA SER A 1239 2.28 -108.78 6.80
C SER A 1239 1.18 -108.03 7.57
N GLY A 1240 0.34 -108.73 8.33
CA GLY A 1240 -0.70 -108.08 9.17
C GLY A 1240 -1.87 -107.40 8.43
N ASN A 1241 -1.86 -107.32 7.10
CA ASN A 1241 -2.92 -106.69 6.31
C ASN A 1241 -4.26 -107.44 6.41
N ILE A 1242 -5.36 -106.71 6.59
CA ILE A 1242 -6.74 -107.25 6.65
C ILE A 1242 -7.43 -106.98 5.31
N ILE A 1243 -7.82 -108.05 4.60
CA ILE A 1243 -8.43 -107.95 3.26
C ILE A 1243 -9.78 -108.67 3.26
N HIS A 1244 -10.88 -107.93 3.04
CA HIS A 1244 -12.22 -108.53 3.00
C HIS A 1244 -13.20 -107.77 2.11
N HIS A 1245 -14.21 -108.46 1.55
CA HIS A 1245 -15.31 -107.85 0.80
C HIS A 1245 -14.88 -107.02 -0.43
N ASN A 1246 -13.75 -107.33 -1.06
CA ASN A 1246 -13.35 -106.74 -2.36
C ASN A 1246 -13.88 -107.62 -3.50
N SER A 1247 -14.29 -107.02 -4.62
CA SER A 1247 -14.91 -107.71 -5.78
C SER A 1247 -14.10 -107.59 -7.05
#